data_AF-A0AAF0TRD2-F1
#
_entry.id   AF-A0AAF0TRD2-F1
#
_cell.length_a   1.000
_cell.length_b   1.000
_cell.length_c   1.000
_cell.angle_alpha   90.00
_cell.angle_beta   90.00
_cell.angle_gamma   90.00
#
_symmetry.space_group_name_H-M   'P 1'
#
loop_
_entity.id
_entity.type
_entity.pdbx_description
1 polymer ?
#
loop_
_entity_poly.entity_id
_entity_poly.type
_entity_poly.pdbx_seq_one_letter_code
_entity_poly.pdbx_strand_id
1 'polypeptide(L)'
;MKKNILFFILLFLIQFSISLSSSNETDQQALQAFQNLVTSPSHFLANNWTKNTSFCSWFGVTCTPKTQRVVALALPNLQLQGTISTSLANLSFLSVLNLQNNSFHGGIPYGIGHMPRLRVIDVKNNQLNGSIPTSLFQNRRVQVISLAFNELSGEMWRGPWYVPELRVLNLRNNSLTGIIPPSVGNATKMMNFSLSGNRVSGNIPKEIGNLSQLAFLSLLDNQLTGYIPPTLLNISSLLAVSLANNSLSGPLLLDEGNIVSNLYFLSISYNQISGCIPSNICQLTQLKVLSISFNNITGDIPRNIGCLSKLERFYIGENPIEGTIPTSLGNISTLQYLDCVDNWMKGQIPQELGKLSNLRELSFANNSNLIGQIPEAIFNISSLEFLDFSNNNLSGRIPTTAGLHLPNLKVLHLAVNQLEGEIPLFITNASKLELLSLIDNFLTGTIPTNLGNLRELRYLILNDNQLTNEPGEYELRFFNSLVDCRMLKYLQVGSNPFYGILPNSIGNLSSTIQNFHIAGAHISGLIPIGIGNMSGLLMLSFQANELRGSIPSDVGKLKQLQGLYLHNNKLQGHIPEAVCHLSNLVHSYLGNNELSGLIPECLGNLSMLQNLFLSSNKLSKIPGNLWKMSGLLYLSVSQNSIEGKIPSDIGELKAIVEIHLSGNHFSGMIPSRFGELQNLQSLDLSNNSLFGQIPLSLANLISLEFLNLSLNALSGSIPMSLEKLSYLKSINVSFNDLEGVIPSGGVFGHSTVQSFLGNKGLCGMHILEIPACAITNPGKQSKLKEVLLKIVTPVVISSLLIFLLVSIWLMKRQKKEKSKDVEKVPEIRTHQLVSYHDIQQATNNFDELNLIGVGSSGSVYKGTLSSGTAVAIKVLDLENEQVCKRFDTECEVMRNVRHRNLVPVITTCSSDYIRAFVLQFMPNGSLENWLYKEDRHLNLHQRVSVMLDTAMAVEYLHHGHVTPIVHCDLKPANILLDEDMVAHVGDFGISKILAISKSMAYTETLGTLGYIAPEYGSDGIVSASGDVYSYGIMLMEVLTKRRPTDEEICNENLDLRKWITQSFSGSMMDVVDANLFSEEEQITSESKICIASMIELGLDCTKEMPESRITMKDVVTRLNKINNTFLET
;
A
#
# COMPACT_ATOMS: atom_id res chain seq x y z
N MET A 1 -68.61 56.34 -24.33
CA MET A 1 -68.01 55.15 -23.69
C MET A 1 -68.67 54.72 -22.35
N LYS A 2 -69.81 55.30 -21.91
CA LYS A 2 -70.49 54.92 -20.64
C LYS A 2 -71.68 53.95 -20.79
N LYS A 3 -72.20 53.70 -22.00
CA LYS A 3 -73.35 52.79 -22.23
C LYS A 3 -72.96 51.31 -22.42
N ASN A 4 -71.72 50.98 -22.77
CA ASN A 4 -71.28 49.59 -22.96
C ASN A 4 -70.75 48.93 -21.68
N ILE A 5 -70.40 49.72 -20.65
CA ILE A 5 -69.89 49.20 -19.37
C ILE A 5 -71.04 48.63 -18.53
N LEU A 6 -72.23 49.25 -18.58
CA LEU A 6 -73.39 48.77 -17.81
C LEU A 6 -73.94 47.44 -18.36
N PHE A 7 -73.87 47.24 -19.68
CA PHE A 7 -74.30 45.98 -20.33
C PHE A 7 -73.32 44.83 -20.03
N PHE A 8 -72.01 45.11 -19.99
CA PHE A 8 -71.00 44.14 -19.56
C PHE A 8 -71.11 43.81 -18.07
N ILE A 9 -71.40 44.77 -17.20
CA ILE A 9 -71.61 44.52 -15.77
C ILE A 9 -72.91 43.72 -15.54
N LEU A 10 -73.98 43.96 -16.31
CA LEU A 10 -75.20 43.15 -16.23
C LEU A 10 -74.98 41.72 -16.71
N LEU A 11 -74.22 41.52 -17.81
CA LEU A 11 -73.83 40.17 -18.27
C LEU A 11 -72.90 39.46 -17.27
N PHE A 12 -72.03 40.19 -16.58
CA PHE A 12 -71.16 39.66 -15.52
C PHE A 12 -71.95 39.30 -14.25
N LEU A 13 -73.02 40.04 -13.93
CA LEU A 13 -73.91 39.76 -12.79
C LEU A 13 -74.93 38.64 -13.09
N ILE A 14 -75.32 38.46 -14.35
CA ILE A 14 -76.21 37.38 -14.79
C ILE A 14 -75.46 36.04 -14.90
N GLN A 15 -74.14 36.04 -15.16
CA GLN A 15 -73.30 34.83 -14.98
C GLN A 15 -73.05 34.47 -13.51
N PHE A 16 -73.24 35.40 -12.57
CA PHE A 16 -73.09 35.14 -11.13
C PHE A 16 -74.39 34.68 -10.43
N SER A 17 -75.51 34.60 -11.15
CA SER A 17 -76.82 34.22 -10.59
C SER A 17 -77.30 32.82 -10.96
N ILE A 18 -76.41 31.96 -11.51
CA ILE A 18 -76.61 30.51 -11.62
C ILE A 18 -75.27 29.85 -11.21
N SER A 19 -74.98 29.68 -9.92
CA SER A 19 -75.33 28.47 -9.18
C SER A 19 -75.35 28.70 -7.66
N LEU A 20 -76.42 29.32 -7.15
CA LEU A 20 -76.85 29.01 -5.77
C LEU A 20 -77.68 27.72 -5.82
N SER A 21 -77.00 26.58 -5.80
CA SER A 21 -77.58 25.29 -5.43
C SER A 21 -76.50 24.40 -4.81
N SER A 22 -76.73 23.99 -3.56
CA SER A 22 -76.04 22.98 -2.73
C SER A 22 -74.52 23.14 -2.45
N SER A 23 -74.15 24.06 -1.55
CA SER A 23 -72.77 24.25 -1.07
C SER A 23 -72.09 23.02 -0.42
N ASN A 24 -72.86 21.97 -0.11
CA ASN A 24 -72.36 20.72 0.48
C ASN A 24 -72.20 19.60 -0.56
N GLU A 25 -72.92 19.64 -1.69
CA GLU A 25 -72.81 18.60 -2.72
C GLU A 25 -71.46 18.68 -3.44
N THR A 26 -70.91 19.88 -3.63
CA THR A 26 -69.59 20.06 -4.25
C THR A 26 -68.46 19.41 -3.42
N ASP A 27 -68.52 19.53 -2.09
CA ASP A 27 -67.52 18.91 -1.21
C ASP A 27 -67.65 17.37 -1.24
N GLN A 28 -68.88 16.86 -1.20
CA GLN A 28 -69.17 15.43 -1.31
C GLN A 28 -68.71 14.84 -2.65
N GLN A 29 -68.97 15.53 -3.77
CA GLN A 29 -68.53 15.14 -5.11
C GLN A 29 -67.01 15.11 -5.23
N ALA A 30 -66.31 16.09 -4.66
CA ALA A 30 -64.85 16.13 -4.65
C ALA A 30 -64.25 14.95 -3.87
N LEU A 31 -64.84 14.60 -2.72
CA LEU A 31 -64.42 13.43 -1.94
C LEU A 31 -64.72 12.11 -2.67
N GLN A 32 -65.87 11.97 -3.33
CA GLN A 32 -66.19 10.78 -4.12
C GLN A 32 -65.27 10.63 -5.35
N ALA A 33 -64.96 11.73 -6.04
CA ALA A 33 -64.00 11.75 -7.13
C ALA A 33 -62.58 11.39 -6.66
N PHE A 34 -62.22 11.72 -5.42
CA PHE A 34 -60.99 11.23 -4.79
C PHE A 34 -61.07 9.73 -4.50
N GLN A 35 -62.12 9.26 -3.84
CA GLN A 35 -62.32 7.84 -3.52
C GLN A 35 -62.23 6.94 -4.77
N ASN A 36 -62.78 7.36 -5.90
CA ASN A 36 -62.76 6.58 -7.15
C ASN A 36 -61.35 6.37 -7.74
N LEU A 37 -60.38 7.22 -7.38
CA LEU A 37 -59.00 7.12 -7.83
C LEU A 37 -58.08 6.43 -6.82
N VAL A 38 -58.64 5.99 -5.68
CA VAL A 38 -57.88 5.43 -4.56
C VAL A 38 -58.35 4.02 -4.24
N THR A 39 -57.39 3.12 -4.11
CA THR A 39 -57.57 1.75 -3.66
C THR A 39 -56.92 1.58 -2.27
N SER A 40 -57.49 0.72 -1.43
CA SER A 40 -57.04 0.52 -0.06
C SER A 40 -57.15 -0.96 0.32
N PRO A 41 -56.24 -1.50 1.16
CA PRO A 41 -56.39 -2.86 1.68
C PRO A 41 -57.77 -3.11 2.29
N SER A 42 -58.34 -4.29 2.07
CA SER A 42 -59.66 -4.70 2.56
C SER A 42 -60.81 -3.74 2.19
N HIS A 43 -60.65 -2.94 1.13
CA HIS A 43 -61.62 -1.91 0.73
C HIS A 43 -61.95 -0.90 1.84
N PHE A 44 -61.01 -0.63 2.76
CA PHE A 44 -61.18 0.24 3.93
C PHE A 44 -61.91 1.56 3.63
N LEU A 45 -61.46 2.32 2.62
CA LEU A 45 -62.12 3.60 2.27
C LEU A 45 -63.52 3.40 1.69
N ALA A 46 -63.75 2.36 0.88
CA ALA A 46 -65.07 2.06 0.32
C ALA A 46 -66.08 1.65 1.40
N ASN A 47 -65.62 0.92 2.43
CA ASN A 47 -66.45 0.49 3.55
C ASN A 47 -66.79 1.64 4.50
N ASN A 48 -65.90 2.62 4.64
CA ASN A 48 -66.10 3.75 5.55
C ASN A 48 -66.87 4.91 4.90
N TRP A 49 -66.55 5.25 3.66
CA TRP A 49 -67.16 6.36 2.93
C TRP A 49 -68.38 5.88 2.15
N THR A 50 -69.46 5.60 2.87
CA THR A 50 -70.72 5.12 2.28
C THR A 50 -71.67 6.25 1.94
N LYS A 51 -72.54 6.04 0.94
CA LYS A 51 -73.57 7.02 0.52
C LYS A 51 -74.67 7.25 1.57
N ASN A 52 -74.79 6.38 2.57
CA ASN A 52 -75.87 6.40 3.57
C ASN A 52 -75.51 7.22 4.82
N THR A 53 -74.27 7.67 4.96
CA THR A 53 -73.80 8.49 6.08
C THR A 53 -73.33 9.86 5.57
N SER A 54 -73.40 10.89 6.42
CA SER A 54 -72.87 12.22 6.07
C SER A 54 -71.37 12.13 5.76
N PHE A 55 -70.89 12.85 4.74
CA PHE A 55 -69.47 12.89 4.43
C PHE A 55 -68.63 13.54 5.55
N CYS A 56 -69.26 14.34 6.42
CA CYS A 56 -68.61 14.91 7.60
C CYS A 56 -68.38 13.91 8.74
N SER A 57 -68.97 12.72 8.68
CA SER A 57 -68.69 11.62 9.60
C SER A 57 -67.78 10.55 8.99
N TRP A 58 -67.33 10.74 7.76
CA TRP A 58 -66.39 9.82 7.10
C TRP A 58 -65.01 9.89 7.78
N PHE A 59 -64.36 8.75 7.88
CA PHE A 59 -63.03 8.63 8.47
C PHE A 59 -62.05 9.55 7.76
N GLY A 60 -61.30 10.32 8.54
CA GLY A 60 -60.33 11.29 8.06
C GLY A 60 -60.92 12.60 7.52
N VAL A 61 -62.24 12.76 7.44
CA VAL A 61 -62.89 14.01 7.02
C VAL A 61 -63.30 14.81 8.25
N THR A 62 -62.96 16.09 8.28
CA THR A 62 -63.44 17.04 9.30
C THR A 62 -64.14 18.20 8.63
N CYS A 63 -65.32 18.58 9.13
CA CYS A 63 -66.11 19.68 8.60
C CYS A 63 -66.29 20.84 9.58
N THR A 64 -66.69 22.01 9.06
CA THR A 64 -67.15 23.12 9.90
C THR A 64 -68.44 22.76 10.63
N PRO A 65 -68.60 23.12 11.93
CA PRO A 65 -69.79 22.76 12.71
C PRO A 65 -71.11 23.30 12.13
N LYS A 66 -71.10 24.53 11.60
CA LYS A 66 -72.32 25.24 11.16
C LYS A 66 -72.67 25.04 9.68
N THR A 67 -71.66 25.03 8.82
CA THR A 67 -71.85 25.02 7.37
C THR A 67 -71.51 23.68 6.73
N GLN A 68 -71.05 22.69 7.51
CA GLN A 68 -70.72 21.33 7.07
C GLN A 68 -69.77 21.31 5.86
N ARG A 69 -68.81 22.24 5.83
CA ARG A 69 -67.79 22.36 4.78
C ARG A 69 -66.51 21.66 5.20
N VAL A 70 -65.87 20.91 4.30
CA VAL A 70 -64.66 20.15 4.61
C VAL A 70 -63.50 21.10 4.90
N VAL A 71 -62.89 20.96 6.09
CA VAL A 71 -61.75 21.74 6.56
C VAL A 71 -60.48 20.92 6.71
N ALA A 72 -60.59 19.60 6.90
CA ALA A 72 -59.44 18.71 6.91
C ALA A 72 -59.77 17.38 6.22
N LEU A 73 -58.80 16.88 5.47
CA LEU A 73 -58.75 15.52 4.94
C LEU A 73 -57.43 14.89 5.42
N ALA A 74 -57.51 13.97 6.38
CA ALA A 74 -56.37 13.33 7.03
C ALA A 74 -56.49 11.80 6.99
N LEU A 75 -55.71 11.18 6.11
CA LEU A 75 -55.71 9.74 5.84
C LEU A 75 -54.28 9.14 5.89
N PRO A 76 -53.54 9.30 7.00
CA PRO A 76 -52.16 8.82 7.08
C PRO A 76 -52.06 7.32 7.40
N ASN A 77 -50.99 6.64 6.94
CA ASN A 77 -50.65 5.25 7.30
C ASN A 77 -51.71 4.19 6.96
N LEU A 78 -52.40 4.34 5.83
CA LEU A 78 -53.50 3.45 5.43
C LEU A 78 -53.14 2.54 4.24
N GLN A 79 -51.88 2.60 3.77
CA GLN A 79 -51.42 1.88 2.58
C GLN A 79 -52.28 2.16 1.34
N LEU A 80 -52.81 3.39 1.23
CA LEU A 80 -53.64 3.83 0.11
C LEU A 80 -52.81 3.90 -1.18
N GLN A 81 -53.34 3.35 -2.27
CA GLN A 81 -52.71 3.35 -3.58
C GLN A 81 -53.58 4.12 -4.57
N GLY A 82 -52.96 4.82 -5.54
CA GLY A 82 -53.69 5.58 -6.57
C GLY A 82 -53.10 6.95 -6.79
N THR A 83 -53.88 7.88 -7.35
CA THR A 83 -53.44 9.26 -7.64
C THR A 83 -54.22 10.29 -6.83
N ILE A 84 -53.61 11.45 -6.57
CA ILE A 84 -54.29 12.55 -5.89
C ILE A 84 -55.25 13.21 -6.89
N SER A 85 -56.56 13.09 -6.65
CA SER A 85 -57.59 13.65 -7.52
C SER A 85 -57.49 15.17 -7.64
N THR A 86 -57.55 15.69 -8.87
CA THR A 86 -57.63 17.14 -9.15
C THR A 86 -58.87 17.79 -8.55
N SER A 87 -59.93 17.00 -8.34
CA SER A 87 -61.20 17.47 -7.75
C SER A 87 -61.05 17.92 -6.30
N LEU A 88 -59.99 17.51 -5.58
CA LEU A 88 -59.71 18.00 -4.23
C LEU A 88 -59.51 19.53 -4.19
N ALA A 89 -59.11 20.15 -5.30
CA ALA A 89 -59.01 21.61 -5.41
C ALA A 89 -60.37 22.32 -5.27
N ASN A 90 -61.50 21.62 -5.45
CA ASN A 90 -62.84 22.17 -5.28
C ASN A 90 -63.26 22.31 -3.80
N LEU A 91 -62.52 21.70 -2.86
CA LEU A 91 -62.77 21.82 -1.42
C LEU A 91 -62.36 23.21 -0.90
N SER A 92 -63.16 24.23 -1.17
CA SER A 92 -62.78 25.64 -0.94
C SER A 92 -62.55 26.04 0.52
N PHE A 93 -62.95 25.19 1.48
CA PHE A 93 -62.72 25.39 2.91
C PHE A 93 -61.53 24.58 3.47
N LEU A 94 -60.91 23.71 2.67
CA LEU A 94 -59.86 22.81 3.12
C LEU A 94 -58.66 23.62 3.63
N SER A 95 -58.27 23.31 4.87
CA SER A 95 -57.13 23.89 5.55
C SER A 95 -56.01 22.89 5.76
N VAL A 96 -56.32 21.60 5.89
CA VAL A 96 -55.34 20.52 6.13
C VAL A 96 -55.58 19.39 5.13
N LEU A 97 -54.55 19.08 4.36
CA LEU A 97 -54.47 17.87 3.54
C LEU A 97 -53.31 17.01 4.07
N ASN A 98 -53.61 15.84 4.62
CA ASN A 98 -52.62 14.91 5.15
C ASN A 98 -52.84 13.51 4.56
N LEU A 99 -51.96 13.09 3.67
CA LEU A 99 -51.96 11.77 3.02
C LEU A 99 -50.62 11.03 3.23
N GLN A 100 -49.87 11.38 4.27
CA GLN A 100 -48.52 10.84 4.51
C GLN A 100 -48.51 9.31 4.70
N ASN A 101 -47.37 8.67 4.41
CA ASN A 101 -47.13 7.24 4.62
C ASN A 101 -48.18 6.36 3.93
N ASN A 102 -48.32 6.53 2.62
CA ASN A 102 -49.18 5.73 1.76
C ASN A 102 -48.38 5.35 0.48
N SER A 103 -49.08 4.98 -0.59
CA SER A 103 -48.49 4.59 -1.88
C SER A 103 -49.14 5.37 -3.03
N PHE A 104 -49.42 6.66 -2.81
CA PHE A 104 -49.90 7.56 -3.86
C PHE A 104 -48.80 7.81 -4.89
N HIS A 105 -49.14 7.71 -6.18
CA HIS A 105 -48.24 7.98 -7.31
C HIS A 105 -48.82 9.06 -8.24
N GLY A 106 -48.04 9.46 -9.24
CA GLY A 106 -48.39 10.58 -10.13
C GLY A 106 -48.07 11.96 -9.54
N GLY A 107 -48.46 13.01 -10.27
CA GLY A 107 -48.14 14.39 -9.89
C GLY A 107 -49.06 15.02 -8.86
N ILE A 108 -48.57 16.03 -8.15
CA ILE A 108 -49.38 16.87 -7.26
C ILE A 108 -50.27 17.78 -8.11
N PRO A 109 -51.60 17.76 -7.96
CA PRO A 109 -52.50 18.61 -8.75
C PRO A 109 -52.22 20.11 -8.62
N TYR A 110 -52.10 20.79 -9.75
CA TYR A 110 -51.82 22.24 -9.83
C TYR A 110 -52.83 23.12 -9.06
N GLY A 111 -54.10 22.69 -9.00
CA GLY A 111 -55.17 23.39 -8.30
C GLY A 111 -54.96 23.50 -6.78
N ILE A 112 -54.21 22.58 -6.16
CA ILE A 112 -53.98 22.57 -4.70
C ILE A 112 -53.27 23.86 -4.24
N GLY A 113 -52.33 24.37 -5.04
CA GLY A 113 -51.62 25.62 -4.71
C GLY A 113 -52.53 26.86 -4.66
N HIS A 114 -53.67 26.83 -5.36
CA HIS A 114 -54.64 27.94 -5.42
C HIS A 114 -55.71 27.90 -4.33
N MET A 115 -55.68 26.90 -3.45
CA MET A 115 -56.70 26.75 -2.42
C MET A 115 -56.61 27.90 -1.40
N PRO A 116 -57.69 28.68 -1.20
CA PRO A 116 -57.63 29.97 -0.51
C PRO A 116 -57.46 29.86 1.01
N ARG A 117 -57.61 28.66 1.58
CA ARG A 117 -57.54 28.40 3.02
C ARG A 117 -56.51 27.35 3.42
N LEU A 118 -55.79 26.77 2.46
CA LEU A 118 -54.81 25.72 2.72
C LEU A 118 -53.72 26.24 3.65
N ARG A 119 -53.45 25.49 4.72
CA ARG A 119 -52.40 25.76 5.72
C ARG A 119 -51.39 24.62 5.79
N VAL A 120 -51.84 23.38 5.65
CA VAL A 120 -50.98 22.20 5.75
C VAL A 120 -51.21 21.31 4.54
N ILE A 121 -50.13 20.98 3.86
CA ILE A 121 -50.05 19.86 2.92
C ILE A 121 -48.94 18.92 3.40
N ASP A 122 -49.32 17.73 3.84
CA ASP A 122 -48.39 16.66 4.22
C ASP A 122 -48.70 15.40 3.42
N VAL A 123 -47.90 15.14 2.39
CA VAL A 123 -48.01 13.96 1.52
C VAL A 123 -46.67 13.21 1.45
N LYS A 124 -45.85 13.35 2.51
CA LYS A 124 -44.55 12.68 2.58
C LYS A 124 -44.67 11.16 2.58
N ASN A 125 -43.59 10.48 2.18
CA ASN A 125 -43.49 9.03 2.13
C ASN A 125 -44.61 8.41 1.28
N ASN A 126 -44.52 8.69 -0.02
CA ASN A 126 -45.38 8.21 -1.09
C ASN A 126 -44.50 7.99 -2.35
N GLN A 127 -45.12 7.75 -3.50
CA GLN A 127 -44.46 7.53 -4.79
C GLN A 127 -44.80 8.67 -5.78
N LEU A 128 -45.05 9.88 -5.27
CA LEU A 128 -45.43 11.02 -6.09
C LEU A 128 -44.28 11.46 -6.99
N ASN A 129 -44.54 11.76 -8.25
CA ASN A 129 -43.52 12.12 -9.23
C ASN A 129 -43.87 13.40 -10.00
N GLY A 130 -43.00 13.81 -10.91
CA GLY A 130 -43.17 15.08 -11.64
C GLY A 130 -42.86 16.32 -10.78
N SER A 131 -43.22 17.50 -11.27
CA SER A 131 -42.85 18.77 -10.65
C SER A 131 -43.80 19.23 -9.55
N ILE A 132 -43.24 19.94 -8.56
CA ILE A 132 -44.04 20.62 -7.54
C ILE A 132 -44.73 21.83 -8.20
N PRO A 133 -46.07 21.97 -8.08
CA PRO A 133 -46.77 23.13 -8.61
C PRO A 133 -46.25 24.45 -8.03
N THR A 134 -45.78 25.34 -8.89
CA THR A 134 -45.22 26.65 -8.50
C THR A 134 -46.22 27.54 -7.75
N SER A 135 -47.52 27.32 -7.99
CA SER A 135 -48.63 27.95 -7.25
C SER A 135 -48.58 27.67 -5.75
N LEU A 136 -48.05 26.52 -5.32
CA LEU A 136 -47.90 26.19 -3.90
C LEU A 136 -46.94 27.15 -3.18
N PHE A 137 -45.94 27.65 -3.92
CA PHE A 137 -44.96 28.63 -3.45
C PHE A 137 -45.38 30.10 -3.65
N GLN A 138 -46.66 30.31 -3.98
CA GLN A 138 -47.33 31.62 -4.04
C GLN A 138 -48.50 31.69 -3.06
N ASN A 139 -48.79 30.59 -2.35
CA ASN A 139 -49.91 30.50 -1.45
C ASN A 139 -49.64 31.33 -0.18
N ARG A 140 -50.46 32.37 0.04
CA ARG A 140 -50.26 33.32 1.14
C ARG A 140 -50.63 32.79 2.53
N ARG A 141 -51.20 31.59 2.65
CA ARG A 141 -51.68 31.04 3.92
C ARG A 141 -51.02 29.73 4.32
N VAL A 142 -50.29 29.07 3.41
CA VAL A 142 -49.63 27.80 3.70
C VAL A 142 -48.57 28.00 4.78
N GLN A 143 -48.60 27.11 5.77
CA GLN A 143 -47.71 27.09 6.92
C GLN A 143 -46.79 25.87 6.90
N VAL A 144 -47.25 24.75 6.36
CA VAL A 144 -46.50 23.50 6.28
C VAL A 144 -46.62 22.92 4.88
N ILE A 145 -45.48 22.72 4.23
CA ILE A 145 -45.33 21.95 3.00
C ILE A 145 -44.38 20.80 3.31
N SER A 146 -44.91 19.57 3.32
CA SER A 146 -44.16 18.34 3.62
C SER A 146 -44.40 17.33 2.50
N LEU A 147 -43.41 17.22 1.60
CA LEU A 147 -43.43 16.37 0.40
C LEU A 147 -42.24 15.38 0.38
N ALA A 148 -41.56 15.20 1.52
CA ALA A 148 -40.36 14.39 1.61
C ALA A 148 -40.58 12.91 1.24
N PHE A 149 -39.53 12.21 0.85
CA PHE A 149 -39.55 10.78 0.49
C PHE A 149 -40.60 10.49 -0.58
N ASN A 150 -40.39 11.07 -1.76
CA ASN A 150 -41.18 10.87 -2.98
C ASN A 150 -40.21 10.83 -4.18
N GLU A 151 -40.75 10.77 -5.39
CA GLU A 151 -40.01 10.77 -6.67
C GLU A 151 -40.17 12.12 -7.40
N LEU A 152 -40.42 13.21 -6.68
CA LEU A 152 -40.65 14.53 -7.27
C LEU A 152 -39.37 15.04 -7.94
N SER A 153 -39.51 15.70 -9.09
CA SER A 153 -38.38 16.14 -9.90
C SER A 153 -38.61 17.50 -10.56
N GLY A 154 -37.56 18.03 -11.18
CA GLY A 154 -37.60 19.32 -11.87
C GLY A 154 -37.20 20.51 -10.99
N GLU A 155 -37.15 21.68 -11.61
CA GLU A 155 -36.68 22.90 -10.96
C GLU A 155 -37.70 23.46 -9.98
N MET A 156 -37.35 23.44 -8.70
CA MET A 156 -38.27 23.87 -7.65
C MET A 156 -38.55 25.38 -7.67
N TRP A 157 -37.58 26.18 -8.09
CA TRP A 157 -37.55 27.63 -7.90
C TRP A 157 -37.98 28.44 -9.12
N ARG A 158 -38.64 27.80 -10.09
CA ARG A 158 -39.07 28.44 -11.33
C ARG A 158 -40.34 29.27 -11.09
N GLY A 159 -40.22 30.60 -11.06
CA GLY A 159 -41.34 31.54 -10.94
C GLY A 159 -41.32 32.36 -9.64
N PRO A 160 -42.33 33.23 -9.40
CA PRO A 160 -42.31 34.13 -8.25
C PRO A 160 -42.52 33.35 -6.94
N TRP A 161 -41.68 33.64 -5.94
CA TRP A 161 -41.66 33.01 -4.62
C TRP A 161 -42.16 33.98 -3.54
N TYR A 162 -43.33 33.71 -2.94
CA TYR A 162 -43.90 34.54 -1.87
C TYR A 162 -44.86 33.74 -0.96
N VAL A 163 -44.33 33.26 0.16
CA VAL A 163 -45.02 32.40 1.14
C VAL A 163 -44.84 32.94 2.57
N PRO A 164 -45.50 34.07 2.91
CA PRO A 164 -45.22 34.81 4.15
C PRO A 164 -45.61 34.07 5.44
N GLU A 165 -46.46 33.04 5.35
CA GLU A 165 -46.92 32.25 6.52
C GLU A 165 -46.17 30.92 6.68
N LEU A 166 -45.24 30.58 5.77
CA LEU A 166 -44.57 29.28 5.75
C LEU A 166 -43.66 29.13 6.97
N ARG A 167 -43.84 28.02 7.70
CA ARG A 167 -43.08 27.63 8.88
C ARG A 167 -42.23 26.40 8.65
N VAL A 168 -42.73 25.44 7.89
CA VAL A 168 -42.03 24.18 7.61
C VAL A 168 -42.04 23.91 6.11
N LEU A 169 -40.84 23.79 5.55
CA LEU A 169 -40.62 23.31 4.20
C LEU A 169 -39.75 22.06 4.27
N ASN A 170 -40.35 20.90 4.03
CA ASN A 170 -39.68 19.61 4.08
C ASN A 170 -39.83 18.87 2.74
N LEU A 171 -38.75 18.84 1.96
CA LEU A 171 -38.70 18.25 0.62
C LEU A 171 -37.59 17.20 0.49
N ARG A 172 -37.12 16.69 1.63
CA ARG A 172 -36.03 15.70 1.72
C ARG A 172 -36.28 14.47 0.83
N ASN A 173 -35.22 13.88 0.30
CA ASN A 173 -35.23 12.63 -0.48
C ASN A 173 -36.24 12.68 -1.64
N ASN A 174 -35.90 13.48 -2.65
CA ASN A 174 -36.57 13.58 -3.94
C ASN A 174 -35.50 13.71 -5.04
N SER A 175 -35.89 14.05 -6.27
CA SER A 175 -34.99 14.34 -7.41
C SER A 175 -35.08 15.80 -7.86
N LEU A 176 -35.27 16.73 -6.92
CA LEU A 176 -35.44 18.16 -7.21
C LEU A 176 -34.13 18.80 -7.66
N THR A 177 -34.20 19.72 -8.62
CA THR A 177 -33.06 20.48 -9.15
C THR A 177 -33.27 21.99 -9.00
N GLY A 178 -32.27 22.78 -9.42
CA GLY A 178 -32.31 24.24 -9.44
C GLY A 178 -31.51 24.88 -8.31
N ILE A 179 -31.54 26.22 -8.25
CA ILE A 179 -30.72 27.03 -7.33
C ILE A 179 -31.60 27.69 -6.28
N ILE A 180 -31.18 27.67 -5.01
CA ILE A 180 -31.89 28.37 -3.91
C ILE A 180 -31.86 29.89 -4.18
N PRO A 181 -33.00 30.55 -4.45
CA PRO A 181 -33.02 31.95 -4.81
C PRO A 181 -32.93 32.84 -3.56
N PRO A 182 -32.38 34.06 -3.66
CA PRO A 182 -32.38 35.06 -2.57
C PRO A 182 -33.77 35.32 -1.96
N SER A 183 -34.84 35.21 -2.77
CA SER A 183 -36.22 35.41 -2.32
C SER A 183 -36.68 34.42 -1.25
N VAL A 184 -35.96 33.32 -1.01
CA VAL A 184 -36.23 32.42 0.13
C VAL A 184 -36.20 33.18 1.46
N GLY A 185 -35.33 34.19 1.57
CA GLY A 185 -35.21 35.05 2.76
C GLY A 185 -36.47 35.85 3.10
N ASN A 186 -37.46 35.92 2.20
CA ASN A 186 -38.75 36.58 2.46
C ASN A 186 -39.68 35.75 3.36
N ALA A 187 -39.40 34.45 3.54
CA ALA A 187 -40.21 33.55 4.37
C ALA A 187 -39.83 33.64 5.86
N THR A 188 -39.94 34.84 6.45
CA THR A 188 -39.39 35.16 7.80
C THR A 188 -39.99 34.35 8.97
N LYS A 189 -41.11 33.65 8.75
CA LYS A 189 -41.72 32.73 9.72
C LYS A 189 -41.21 31.29 9.63
N MET A 190 -40.28 31.00 8.72
CA MET A 190 -39.75 29.66 8.50
C MET A 190 -38.92 29.22 9.70
N MET A 191 -39.28 28.06 10.26
CA MET A 191 -38.66 27.42 11.41
C MET A 191 -37.83 26.18 11.01
N ASN A 192 -38.29 25.44 10.00
CA ASN A 192 -37.62 24.24 9.50
C ASN A 192 -37.53 24.28 7.97
N PHE A 193 -36.31 24.20 7.46
CA PHE A 193 -36.01 24.17 6.04
C PHE A 193 -35.15 22.96 5.72
N SER A 194 -35.73 21.97 5.02
CA SER A 194 -35.02 20.75 4.62
C SER A 194 -35.17 20.46 3.13
N LEU A 195 -34.03 20.37 2.45
CA LEU A 195 -33.87 19.96 1.05
C LEU A 195 -32.95 18.74 0.90
N SER A 196 -32.64 18.04 1.97
CA SER A 196 -31.62 16.99 1.95
C SER A 196 -31.90 15.85 0.95
N GLY A 197 -30.87 15.25 0.36
CA GLY A 197 -31.02 14.14 -0.59
C GLY A 197 -31.77 14.56 -1.85
N ASN A 198 -31.27 15.61 -2.51
CA ASN A 198 -31.79 16.12 -3.78
C ASN A 198 -30.61 16.45 -4.72
N ARG A 199 -30.88 17.14 -5.84
CA ARG A 199 -29.87 17.60 -6.81
C ARG A 199 -29.88 19.13 -6.93
N VAL A 200 -30.11 19.81 -5.81
CA VAL A 200 -30.10 21.29 -5.73
C VAL A 200 -28.67 21.78 -5.87
N SER A 201 -28.44 22.78 -6.71
CA SER A 201 -27.10 23.27 -7.06
C SER A 201 -26.95 24.77 -6.83
N GLY A 202 -25.74 25.29 -7.05
CA GLY A 202 -25.41 26.69 -6.85
C GLY A 202 -25.19 27.06 -5.38
N ASN A 203 -25.11 28.36 -5.11
CA ASN A 203 -24.70 28.86 -3.79
C ASN A 203 -25.85 28.89 -2.79
N ILE A 204 -25.53 28.79 -1.51
CA ILE A 204 -26.44 29.16 -0.43
C ILE A 204 -26.55 30.71 -0.42
N PRO A 205 -27.74 31.31 -0.63
CA PRO A 205 -27.87 32.76 -0.66
C PRO A 205 -27.71 33.38 0.72
N LYS A 206 -27.03 34.54 0.81
CA LYS A 206 -26.81 35.27 2.07
C LYS A 206 -28.11 35.69 2.76
N GLU A 207 -29.18 35.86 1.99
CA GLU A 207 -30.53 36.22 2.43
C GLU A 207 -31.16 35.14 3.31
N ILE A 208 -30.59 33.92 3.38
CA ILE A 208 -30.98 32.92 4.36
C ILE A 208 -30.84 33.44 5.81
N GLY A 209 -29.93 34.39 6.04
CA GLY A 209 -29.78 35.11 7.31
C GLY A 209 -31.01 35.92 7.73
N ASN A 210 -31.94 36.23 6.81
CA ASN A 210 -33.18 36.94 7.12
C ASN A 210 -34.25 36.04 7.77
N LEU A 211 -34.04 34.72 7.80
CA LEU A 211 -34.96 33.76 8.39
C LEU A 211 -34.82 33.74 9.92
N SER A 212 -35.28 34.82 10.57
CA SER A 212 -35.07 35.07 12.00
C SER A 212 -35.76 34.11 12.97
N GLN A 213 -36.61 33.20 12.47
CA GLN A 213 -37.24 32.12 13.25
C GLN A 213 -36.67 30.74 12.92
N LEU A 214 -35.69 30.65 12.03
CA LEU A 214 -35.14 29.37 11.57
C LEU A 214 -34.46 28.66 12.73
N ALA A 215 -34.90 27.45 13.03
CA ALA A 215 -34.34 26.58 14.04
C ALA A 215 -33.51 25.43 13.43
N PHE A 216 -33.96 24.90 12.28
CA PHE A 216 -33.35 23.76 11.62
C PHE A 216 -33.12 24.03 10.14
N LEU A 217 -31.86 23.92 9.69
CA LEU A 217 -31.48 23.98 8.29
C LEU A 217 -30.79 22.66 7.89
N SER A 218 -31.33 21.99 6.88
CA SER A 218 -30.84 20.69 6.43
C SER A 218 -30.76 20.67 4.90
N LEU A 219 -29.54 20.82 4.38
CA LEU A 219 -29.21 20.83 2.96
C LEU A 219 -28.23 19.70 2.58
N LEU A 220 -28.01 18.73 3.48
CA LEU A 220 -27.15 17.57 3.26
C LEU A 220 -27.46 16.84 1.95
N ASP A 221 -26.44 16.28 1.31
CA ASP A 221 -26.57 15.42 0.11
C ASP A 221 -27.27 16.17 -1.05
N ASN A 222 -26.55 17.15 -1.59
CA ASN A 222 -26.94 17.99 -2.72
C ASN A 222 -25.69 18.35 -3.56
N GLN A 223 -25.85 19.25 -4.53
CA GLN A 223 -24.79 19.74 -5.41
C GLN A 223 -24.46 21.22 -5.14
N LEU A 224 -24.61 21.67 -3.88
CA LEU A 224 -24.38 23.06 -3.51
C LEU A 224 -22.89 23.41 -3.61
N THR A 225 -22.60 24.62 -4.06
CA THR A 225 -21.25 25.16 -4.26
C THR A 225 -21.07 26.50 -3.56
N GLY A 226 -19.86 27.06 -3.62
CA GLY A 226 -19.54 28.34 -3.00
C GLY A 226 -19.39 28.25 -1.48
N TYR A 227 -19.33 29.39 -0.81
CA TYR A 227 -19.05 29.46 0.62
C TYR A 227 -20.31 29.46 1.49
N ILE A 228 -20.14 29.06 2.76
CA ILE A 228 -21.20 29.13 3.78
C ILE A 228 -21.39 30.61 4.16
N PRO A 229 -22.59 31.20 3.95
CA PRO A 229 -22.79 32.61 4.27
C PRO A 229 -22.63 32.88 5.78
N PRO A 230 -21.77 33.83 6.20
CA PRO A 230 -21.58 34.16 7.61
C PRO A 230 -22.87 34.61 8.31
N THR A 231 -23.79 35.21 7.54
CA THR A 231 -25.11 35.65 8.03
C THR A 231 -25.95 34.50 8.60
N LEU A 232 -25.65 33.24 8.25
CA LEU A 232 -26.31 32.06 8.81
C LEU A 232 -26.08 31.95 10.33
N LEU A 233 -24.88 32.32 10.80
CA LEU A 233 -24.50 32.23 12.21
C LEU A 233 -24.95 33.45 13.04
N ASN A 234 -25.59 34.43 12.39
CA ASN A 234 -26.23 35.55 13.06
C ASN A 234 -27.69 35.25 13.44
N ILE A 235 -28.24 34.09 13.05
CA ILE A 235 -29.60 33.69 13.37
C ILE A 235 -29.64 33.13 14.81
N SER A 236 -30.13 33.93 15.76
CA SER A 236 -30.16 33.57 17.18
C SER A 236 -31.10 32.40 17.52
N SER A 237 -32.10 32.12 16.67
CA SER A 237 -33.01 30.98 16.80
C SER A 237 -32.42 29.66 16.27
N LEU A 238 -31.31 29.70 15.54
CA LEU A 238 -30.77 28.54 14.83
C LEU A 238 -30.14 27.55 15.80
N LEU A 239 -30.59 26.30 15.74
CA LEU A 239 -30.20 25.23 16.66
C LEU A 239 -29.39 24.13 15.98
N ALA A 240 -29.70 23.79 14.72
CA ALA A 240 -28.95 22.78 13.97
C ALA A 240 -28.81 23.14 12.49
N VAL A 241 -27.61 22.88 11.96
CA VAL A 241 -27.23 23.07 10.56
C VAL A 241 -26.56 21.78 10.05
N SER A 242 -27.09 21.24 8.95
CA SER A 242 -26.52 20.09 8.26
C SER A 242 -26.33 20.41 6.77
N LEU A 243 -25.06 20.49 6.36
CA LEU A 243 -24.59 20.86 5.02
C LEU A 243 -23.68 19.77 4.40
N ALA A 244 -23.53 18.64 5.07
CA ALA A 244 -22.60 17.59 4.66
C ALA A 244 -22.95 16.99 3.28
N ASN A 245 -21.94 16.42 2.61
CA ASN A 245 -22.06 15.84 1.26
C ASN A 245 -22.55 16.86 0.22
N ASN A 246 -21.74 17.88 -0.03
CA ASN A 246 -21.93 18.91 -1.05
C ASN A 246 -20.57 19.27 -1.67
N SER A 247 -20.49 20.38 -2.41
CA SER A 247 -19.24 20.94 -2.96
C SER A 247 -18.99 22.36 -2.44
N LEU A 248 -19.36 22.62 -1.18
CA LEU A 248 -19.14 23.91 -0.52
C LEU A 248 -17.65 24.13 -0.30
N SER A 249 -17.17 25.37 -0.47
CA SER A 249 -15.76 25.73 -0.39
C SER A 249 -15.51 27.02 0.40
N GLY A 250 -14.25 27.39 0.59
CA GLY A 250 -13.87 28.56 1.38
C GLY A 250 -13.80 28.27 2.88
N PRO A 251 -13.57 29.29 3.73
CA PRO A 251 -13.30 29.12 5.15
C PRO A 251 -14.51 28.64 5.94
N LEU A 252 -14.25 27.86 7.00
CA LEU A 252 -15.27 27.36 7.93
C LEU A 252 -16.08 28.51 8.55
N LEU A 253 -15.39 29.57 8.99
CA LEU A 253 -15.96 30.83 9.47
C LEU A 253 -15.12 31.99 8.91
N LEU A 254 -15.74 33.13 8.61
CA LEU A 254 -15.01 34.37 8.32
C LEU A 254 -14.66 35.08 9.65
N ASP A 255 -13.44 35.63 9.74
CA ASP A 255 -12.89 36.29 10.93
C ASP A 255 -13.56 37.63 11.30
N GLU A 256 -14.65 38.02 10.64
CA GLU A 256 -15.12 39.41 10.62
C GLU A 256 -16.43 39.70 11.39
N GLY A 257 -16.95 38.78 12.24
CA GLY A 257 -18.27 38.97 12.86
C GLY A 257 -18.46 38.44 14.28
N ASN A 258 -19.38 39.07 15.03
CA ASN A 258 -19.87 38.60 16.32
C ASN A 258 -20.91 37.48 16.11
N ILE A 259 -20.58 36.23 16.45
CA ILE A 259 -21.47 35.08 16.32
C ILE A 259 -22.50 35.11 17.46
N VAL A 260 -23.80 35.13 17.13
CA VAL A 260 -24.91 35.19 18.12
C VAL A 260 -25.78 33.92 18.10
N SER A 261 -25.25 32.82 17.59
CA SER A 261 -25.97 31.57 17.39
C SER A 261 -26.04 30.69 18.65
N ASN A 262 -27.19 30.04 18.86
CA ASN A 262 -27.39 29.01 19.90
C ASN A 262 -27.21 27.59 19.34
N LEU A 263 -26.39 27.45 18.29
CA LEU A 263 -26.20 26.21 17.57
C LEU A 263 -25.68 25.10 18.50
N TYR A 264 -26.38 23.97 18.54
CA TYR A 264 -25.92 22.76 19.22
C TYR A 264 -25.40 21.70 18.25
N PHE A 265 -25.74 21.77 16.97
CA PHE A 265 -25.32 20.79 15.96
C PHE A 265 -24.85 21.48 14.67
N LEU A 266 -23.60 21.25 14.29
CA LEU A 266 -23.01 21.68 13.02
C LEU A 266 -22.37 20.50 12.31
N SER A 267 -22.85 20.18 11.10
CA SER A 267 -22.26 19.14 10.25
C SER A 267 -22.03 19.69 8.83
N ILE A 268 -20.77 19.71 8.42
CA ILE A 268 -20.26 20.22 7.13
C ILE A 268 -19.32 19.18 6.48
N SER A 269 -19.30 17.94 6.96
CA SER A 269 -18.41 16.91 6.44
C SER A 269 -18.63 16.61 4.95
N TYR A 270 -17.62 16.07 4.26
CA TYR A 270 -17.67 15.78 2.81
C TYR A 270 -18.00 17.03 1.99
N ASN A 271 -17.11 18.01 2.04
CA ASN A 271 -17.15 19.25 1.27
C ASN A 271 -15.71 19.64 0.85
N GLN A 272 -15.52 20.85 0.35
CA GLN A 272 -14.23 21.44 -0.04
C GLN A 272 -13.89 22.64 0.86
N ILE A 273 -14.34 22.65 2.12
CA ILE A 273 -14.07 23.73 3.08
C ILE A 273 -12.56 23.79 3.33
N SER A 274 -11.99 24.98 3.26
CA SER A 274 -10.56 25.22 3.37
C SER A 274 -10.22 26.26 4.45
N GLY A 275 -8.95 26.62 4.61
CA GLY A 275 -8.52 27.54 5.67
C GLY A 275 -8.51 26.87 7.05
N CYS A 276 -8.27 27.66 8.10
CA CYS A 276 -8.12 27.13 9.46
C CYS A 276 -9.42 27.10 10.26
N ILE A 277 -9.40 26.36 11.38
CA ILE A 277 -10.43 26.45 12.42
C ILE A 277 -10.14 27.74 13.21
N PRO A 278 -10.99 28.78 13.15
CA PRO A 278 -10.70 30.04 13.80
C PRO A 278 -11.07 30.02 15.28
N SER A 279 -10.33 30.77 16.10
CA SER A 279 -10.53 30.80 17.56
C SER A 279 -11.88 31.38 18.00
N ASN A 280 -12.55 32.15 17.14
CA ASN A 280 -13.90 32.67 17.37
C ASN A 280 -14.98 31.58 17.34
N ILE A 281 -14.67 30.34 16.91
CA ILE A 281 -15.57 29.19 17.05
C ILE A 281 -16.03 28.99 18.49
N CYS A 282 -15.21 29.45 19.46
CA CYS A 282 -15.54 29.49 20.89
C CYS A 282 -16.80 30.29 21.26
N GLN A 283 -17.32 31.13 20.37
CA GLN A 283 -18.59 31.82 20.59
C GLN A 283 -19.79 30.87 20.50
N LEU A 284 -19.65 29.71 19.83
CA LEU A 284 -20.66 28.65 19.75
C LEU A 284 -20.71 27.80 21.03
N THR A 285 -20.92 28.43 22.18
CA THR A 285 -20.86 27.78 23.51
C THR A 285 -21.92 26.71 23.75
N GLN A 286 -22.95 26.63 22.90
CA GLN A 286 -24.00 25.61 22.99
C GLN A 286 -23.70 24.36 22.16
N LEU A 287 -22.59 24.35 21.40
CA LEU A 287 -22.27 23.30 20.44
C LEU A 287 -22.03 21.97 21.16
N LYS A 288 -22.79 20.94 20.74
CA LYS A 288 -22.68 19.55 21.18
C LYS A 288 -22.05 18.66 20.13
N VAL A 289 -22.28 18.95 18.85
CA VAL A 289 -21.72 18.19 17.73
C VAL A 289 -21.08 19.14 16.74
N LEU A 290 -19.80 18.92 16.49
CA LEU A 290 -19.04 19.57 15.42
C LEU A 290 -18.49 18.47 14.51
N SER A 291 -19.00 18.40 13.28
CA SER A 291 -18.59 17.44 12.25
C SER A 291 -18.10 18.21 11.02
N ILE A 292 -16.79 18.18 10.81
CA ILE A 292 -16.11 18.86 9.71
C ILE A 292 -15.14 17.93 8.95
N SER A 293 -15.19 16.62 9.22
CA SER A 293 -14.35 15.62 8.54
C SER A 293 -14.51 15.61 7.02
N PHE A 294 -13.52 15.10 6.28
CA PHE A 294 -13.54 15.04 4.81
C PHE A 294 -13.69 16.43 4.18
N ASN A 295 -12.73 17.30 4.46
CA ASN A 295 -12.62 18.65 3.91
C ASN A 295 -11.15 18.96 3.62
N ASN A 296 -10.85 20.23 3.32
CA ASN A 296 -9.51 20.71 3.02
C ASN A 296 -9.03 21.73 4.07
N ILE A 297 -9.45 21.55 5.33
CA ILE A 297 -9.16 22.43 6.47
C ILE A 297 -7.71 22.27 6.91
N THR A 298 -6.99 23.39 7.04
CA THR A 298 -5.56 23.44 7.35
C THR A 298 -5.27 24.11 8.70
N GLY A 299 -4.00 24.19 9.08
CA GLY A 299 -3.56 24.89 10.30
C GLY A 299 -3.89 24.12 11.58
N ASP A 300 -3.72 24.79 12.72
CA ASP A 300 -3.80 24.14 14.04
C ASP A 300 -5.24 24.07 14.58
N ILE A 301 -5.52 23.09 15.43
CA ILE A 301 -6.67 23.18 16.35
C ILE A 301 -6.42 24.36 17.32
N PRO A 302 -7.37 25.29 17.50
CA PRO A 302 -7.19 26.44 18.38
C PRO A 302 -6.80 26.05 19.80
N ARG A 303 -5.77 26.71 20.35
CA ARG A 303 -5.29 26.44 21.72
C ARG A 303 -6.36 26.58 22.79
N ASN A 304 -7.40 27.38 22.55
CA ASN A 304 -8.52 27.63 23.45
C ASN A 304 -9.76 26.78 23.13
N ILE A 305 -9.68 25.73 22.30
CA ILE A 305 -10.83 24.90 21.87
C ILE A 305 -11.65 24.32 23.04
N GLY A 306 -11.03 24.15 24.22
CA GLY A 306 -11.71 23.80 25.47
C GLY A 306 -12.85 24.73 25.90
N CYS A 307 -12.98 25.92 25.28
CA CYS A 307 -14.12 26.83 25.41
C CYS A 307 -15.46 26.17 25.02
N LEU A 308 -15.46 25.17 24.13
CA LEU A 308 -16.63 24.41 23.69
C LEU A 308 -17.03 23.37 24.74
N SER A 309 -17.26 23.83 25.97
CA SER A 309 -17.47 22.99 27.16
C SER A 309 -18.69 22.06 27.14
N LYS A 310 -19.58 22.18 26.14
CA LYS A 310 -20.75 21.32 25.93
C LYS A 310 -20.56 20.30 24.79
N LEU A 311 -19.40 20.29 24.14
CA LEU A 311 -19.15 19.42 22.99
C LEU A 311 -19.15 17.96 23.44
N GLU A 312 -19.97 17.14 22.77
CA GLU A 312 -20.09 15.70 22.99
C GLU A 312 -19.39 14.92 21.86
N ARG A 313 -19.39 15.47 20.64
CA ARG A 313 -18.81 14.83 19.45
C ARG A 313 -17.99 15.83 18.65
N PHE A 314 -16.74 15.49 18.40
CA PHE A 314 -15.82 16.28 17.61
C PHE A 314 -15.19 15.40 16.53
N TYR A 315 -15.69 15.54 15.30
CA TYR A 315 -15.21 14.80 14.13
C TYR A 315 -14.50 15.75 13.18
N ILE A 316 -13.17 15.63 13.09
CA ILE A 316 -12.30 16.47 12.26
C ILE A 316 -11.38 15.65 11.33
N GLY A 317 -11.53 14.33 11.33
CA GLY A 317 -10.72 13.44 10.50
C GLY A 317 -10.72 13.77 9.00
N GLU A 318 -9.77 13.24 8.25
CA GLU A 318 -9.67 13.39 6.78
C GLU A 318 -9.61 14.89 6.38
N ASN A 319 -8.62 15.59 6.95
CA ASN A 319 -8.30 16.98 6.64
C ASN A 319 -6.78 17.20 6.71
N PRO A 320 -6.22 18.20 6.03
CA PRO A 320 -4.81 18.59 6.20
C PRO A 320 -4.55 19.44 7.47
N ILE A 321 -5.14 19.09 8.62
CA ILE A 321 -4.93 19.82 9.89
C ILE A 321 -3.53 19.51 10.42
N GLU A 322 -2.79 20.55 10.77
CA GLU A 322 -1.42 20.47 11.29
C GLU A 322 -1.38 20.81 12.80
N GLY A 323 -0.18 21.06 13.31
CA GLY A 323 0.01 21.51 14.69
C GLY A 323 -0.06 20.39 15.72
N THR A 324 -0.01 20.78 16.99
CA THR A 324 -0.06 19.83 18.12
C THR A 324 -1.47 19.71 18.66
N ILE A 325 -1.80 18.56 19.24
CA ILE A 325 -3.06 18.35 19.96
C ILE A 325 -3.12 19.31 21.18
N PRO A 326 -4.09 20.24 21.27
CA PRO A 326 -4.13 21.19 22.38
C PRO A 326 -4.52 20.54 23.71
N THR A 327 -3.79 20.85 24.78
CA THR A 327 -4.09 20.37 26.14
C THR A 327 -5.49 20.79 26.63
N SER A 328 -6.02 21.90 26.11
CA SER A 328 -7.36 22.40 26.46
C SER A 328 -8.50 21.49 25.99
N LEU A 329 -8.26 20.55 25.06
CA LEU A 329 -9.24 19.49 24.74
C LEU A 329 -9.62 18.68 25.99
N GLY A 330 -8.67 18.46 26.90
CA GLY A 330 -8.92 17.80 28.18
C GLY A 330 -9.86 18.54 29.13
N ASN A 331 -10.22 19.80 28.83
CA ASN A 331 -11.20 20.57 29.61
C ASN A 331 -12.66 20.29 29.20
N ILE A 332 -12.90 19.60 28.08
CA ILE A 332 -14.24 19.34 27.55
C ILE A 332 -14.82 18.05 28.16
N SER A 333 -15.16 18.10 29.45
CA SER A 333 -15.61 16.92 30.21
C SER A 333 -16.86 16.20 29.65
N THR A 334 -17.63 16.85 28.75
CA THR A 334 -18.79 16.26 28.07
C THR A 334 -18.43 15.41 26.85
N LEU A 335 -17.17 15.44 26.40
CA LEU A 335 -16.74 14.80 25.15
C LEU A 335 -16.87 13.28 25.27
N GLN A 336 -17.53 12.68 24.27
CA GLN A 336 -17.77 11.25 24.15
C GLN A 336 -17.07 10.67 22.91
N TYR A 337 -16.94 11.45 21.85
CA TYR A 337 -16.32 11.02 20.60
C TYR A 337 -15.33 12.08 20.13
N LEU A 338 -14.07 11.68 19.96
CA LEU A 338 -13.01 12.50 19.38
C LEU A 338 -12.34 11.69 18.26
N ASP A 339 -12.54 12.15 17.03
CA ASP A 339 -12.03 11.50 15.82
C ASP A 339 -11.24 12.52 14.99
N CYS A 340 -9.94 12.27 14.92
CA CYS A 340 -8.94 13.08 14.24
C CYS A 340 -8.13 12.24 13.23
N VAL A 341 -8.72 11.16 12.72
CA VAL A 341 -8.07 10.23 11.77
C VAL A 341 -7.61 10.96 10.51
N ASP A 342 -6.52 10.53 9.86
CA ASP A 342 -6.07 11.08 8.57
C ASP A 342 -5.91 12.61 8.58
N ASN A 343 -4.99 13.08 9.44
CA ASN A 343 -4.55 14.48 9.49
C ASN A 343 -3.01 14.57 9.49
N TRP A 344 -2.48 15.79 9.56
CA TRP A 344 -1.04 16.06 9.62
C TRP A 344 -0.60 16.52 11.02
N MET A 345 -1.30 16.07 12.07
CA MET A 345 -0.98 16.44 13.44
C MET A 345 0.40 15.95 13.84
N LYS A 346 1.08 16.73 14.68
CA LYS A 346 2.45 16.46 15.14
C LYS A 346 2.62 16.56 16.64
N GLY A 347 3.73 16.01 17.13
CA GLY A 347 4.11 16.09 18.54
C GLY A 347 3.43 15.00 19.37
N GLN A 348 3.36 15.22 20.69
CA GLN A 348 2.91 14.20 21.64
C GLN A 348 1.41 14.24 21.88
N ILE A 349 0.85 13.08 22.25
CA ILE A 349 -0.52 12.98 22.76
C ILE A 349 -0.55 13.55 24.19
N PRO A 350 -1.37 14.57 24.50
CA PRO A 350 -1.40 15.20 25.82
C PRO A 350 -2.00 14.29 26.90
N GLN A 351 -1.39 14.27 28.10
CA GLN A 351 -1.91 13.51 29.24
C GLN A 351 -3.28 14.03 29.72
N GLU A 352 -3.61 15.30 29.47
CA GLU A 352 -4.89 15.90 29.82
C GLU A 352 -6.09 15.21 29.17
N LEU A 353 -5.91 14.51 28.04
CA LEU A 353 -6.98 13.71 27.44
C LEU A 353 -7.46 12.59 28.38
N GLY A 354 -6.60 12.10 29.28
CA GLY A 354 -6.96 11.14 30.33
C GLY A 354 -8.02 11.66 31.33
N LYS A 355 -8.29 12.97 31.37
CA LYS A 355 -9.33 13.57 32.23
C LYS A 355 -10.75 13.37 31.67
N LEU A 356 -10.88 12.97 30.41
CA LEU A 356 -12.15 12.86 29.70
C LEU A 356 -12.91 11.57 30.07
N SER A 357 -13.45 11.53 31.28
CA SER A 357 -14.12 10.36 31.87
C SER A 357 -15.42 9.89 31.18
N ASN A 358 -15.94 10.66 30.21
CA ASN A 358 -17.10 10.29 29.39
C ASN A 358 -16.72 9.80 27.98
N LEU A 359 -15.42 9.81 27.65
CA LEU A 359 -14.93 9.48 26.32
C LEU A 359 -15.15 8.00 26.01
N ARG A 360 -15.82 7.73 24.91
CA ARG A 360 -16.14 6.38 24.41
C ARG A 360 -15.29 6.01 23.22
N GLU A 361 -14.97 7.00 22.38
CA GLU A 361 -14.18 6.82 21.18
C GLU A 361 -13.09 7.88 21.11
N LEU A 362 -11.86 7.41 20.95
CA LEU A 362 -10.68 8.24 20.77
C LEU A 362 -9.87 7.70 19.61
N SER A 363 -9.78 8.47 18.53
CA SER A 363 -8.95 8.11 17.39
C SER A 363 -8.08 9.25 16.89
N PHE A 364 -6.80 8.93 16.72
CA PHE A 364 -5.77 9.76 16.08
C PHE A 364 -5.01 8.94 15.03
N ALA A 365 -5.67 7.95 14.40
CA ALA A 365 -5.01 7.11 13.42
C ALA A 365 -4.52 7.92 12.20
N ASN A 366 -3.51 7.40 11.50
CA ASN A 366 -2.98 8.01 10.27
C ASN A 366 -2.53 9.48 10.44
N ASN A 367 -1.77 9.79 11.50
CA ASN A 367 -1.11 11.09 11.70
C ASN A 367 0.40 10.86 11.86
N SER A 368 1.11 10.62 10.75
CA SER A 368 2.50 10.13 10.72
C SER A 368 3.52 10.93 11.55
N ASN A 369 3.21 12.16 11.95
CA ASN A 369 4.08 13.03 12.76
C ASN A 369 3.73 13.04 14.26
N LEU A 370 2.72 12.27 14.70
CA LEU A 370 2.48 12.03 16.12
C LEU A 370 3.57 11.10 16.68
N ILE A 371 4.23 11.56 17.73
CA ILE A 371 5.42 10.94 18.32
C ILE A 371 5.30 10.80 19.83
N GLY A 372 6.24 10.08 20.44
CA GLY A 372 6.32 9.92 21.87
C GLY A 372 5.36 8.86 22.41
N GLN A 373 5.25 8.80 23.74
CA GLN A 373 4.52 7.73 24.42
C GLN A 373 3.02 7.97 24.44
N ILE A 374 2.25 6.88 24.42
CA ILE A 374 0.82 6.93 24.70
C ILE A 374 0.64 7.20 26.21
N PRO A 375 -0.02 8.31 26.61
CA PRO A 375 -0.19 8.63 28.02
C PRO A 375 -0.96 7.55 28.79
N GLU A 376 -0.39 7.07 29.89
CA GLU A 376 -1.02 6.07 30.78
C GLU A 376 -2.42 6.50 31.24
N ALA A 377 -2.64 7.80 31.43
CA ALA A 377 -3.94 8.33 31.85
C ALA A 377 -5.10 8.00 30.89
N ILE A 378 -4.83 7.75 29.60
CA ILE A 378 -5.85 7.34 28.62
C ILE A 378 -6.37 5.92 28.93
N PHE A 379 -5.50 5.04 29.41
CA PHE A 379 -5.83 3.66 29.78
C PHE A 379 -6.61 3.55 31.10
N ASN A 380 -6.88 4.68 31.77
CA ASN A 380 -7.74 4.77 32.96
C ASN A 380 -9.16 5.26 32.64
N ILE A 381 -9.49 5.55 31.37
CA ILE A 381 -10.82 6.03 30.97
C ILE A 381 -11.81 4.86 30.90
N SER A 382 -12.51 4.58 32.00
CA SER A 382 -13.42 3.43 32.09
C SER A 382 -14.62 3.41 31.12
N SER A 383 -14.96 4.56 30.53
CA SER A 383 -16.01 4.68 29.51
C SER A 383 -15.55 4.30 28.10
N LEU A 384 -14.24 4.15 27.87
CA LEU A 384 -13.66 3.97 26.55
C LEU A 384 -14.08 2.62 25.95
N GLU A 385 -14.65 2.67 24.74
CA GLU A 385 -15.09 1.53 23.95
C GLU A 385 -14.15 1.29 22.75
N PHE A 386 -13.57 2.36 22.20
CA PHE A 386 -12.75 2.34 20.99
C PHE A 386 -11.53 3.24 21.15
N LEU A 387 -10.33 2.67 20.96
CA LEU A 387 -9.06 3.37 20.97
C LEU A 387 -8.26 2.99 19.72
N ASP A 388 -8.01 3.97 18.85
CA ASP A 388 -7.24 3.76 17.63
C ASP A 388 -6.17 4.83 17.42
N PHE A 389 -4.92 4.42 17.59
CA PHE A 389 -3.72 5.21 17.31
C PHE A 389 -2.86 4.56 16.23
N SER A 390 -3.47 3.77 15.35
CA SER A 390 -2.73 3.09 14.29
C SER A 390 -2.09 4.04 13.29
N ASN A 391 -1.00 3.61 12.65
CA ASN A 391 -0.31 4.33 11.59
C ASN A 391 0.17 5.72 12.04
N ASN A 392 0.95 5.74 13.11
CA ASN A 392 1.61 6.92 13.68
C ASN A 392 3.08 6.59 13.96
N ASN A 393 3.81 7.52 14.56
CA ASN A 393 5.21 7.32 14.96
C ASN A 393 5.35 7.29 16.50
N LEU A 394 4.33 6.74 17.19
CA LEU A 394 4.30 6.65 18.65
C LEU A 394 5.28 5.59 19.14
N SER A 395 5.95 5.87 20.25
CA SER A 395 7.02 5.04 20.79
C SER A 395 6.81 4.69 22.26
N GLY A 396 7.72 3.91 22.84
CA GLY A 396 7.64 3.44 24.21
C GLY A 396 6.68 2.28 24.40
N ARG A 397 6.37 1.97 25.65
CA ARG A 397 5.65 0.73 26.01
C ARG A 397 4.15 0.93 26.09
N ILE A 398 3.40 -0.14 25.84
CA ILE A 398 1.99 -0.21 26.23
C ILE A 398 1.94 -0.12 27.78
N PRO A 399 1.28 0.89 28.38
CA PRO A 399 1.40 1.19 29.81
C PRO A 399 1.11 0.03 30.76
N THR A 400 1.95 -0.14 31.80
CA THR A 400 2.03 -1.35 32.64
C THR A 400 1.46 -1.28 34.06
N THR A 401 1.18 -0.11 34.62
CA THR A 401 0.93 0.01 36.07
C THR A 401 -0.54 0.03 36.49
N ALA A 402 -0.83 -0.78 37.52
CA ALA A 402 -2.02 -0.79 38.39
C ALA A 402 -3.41 -0.93 37.71
N GLY A 403 -3.54 -1.87 36.79
CA GLY A 403 -4.83 -2.41 36.33
C GLY A 403 -5.48 -1.57 35.24
N LEU A 404 -5.40 -2.03 33.99
CA LEU A 404 -6.25 -1.53 32.91
C LEU A 404 -7.71 -1.50 33.37
N HIS A 405 -8.22 -0.31 33.69
CA HIS A 405 -9.62 -0.08 34.05
C HIS A 405 -10.41 0.27 32.79
N LEU A 406 -10.31 -0.59 31.77
CA LEU A 406 -11.02 -0.45 30.49
C LEU A 406 -12.09 -1.56 30.32
N PRO A 407 -13.08 -1.67 31.23
CA PRO A 407 -14.06 -2.76 31.22
C PRO A 407 -15.01 -2.72 30.01
N ASN A 408 -15.04 -1.60 29.29
CA ASN A 408 -15.90 -1.38 28.13
C ASN A 408 -15.17 -1.42 26.79
N LEU A 409 -13.84 -1.56 26.78
CA LEU A 409 -13.05 -1.51 25.56
C LEU A 409 -13.35 -2.71 24.67
N LYS A 410 -13.75 -2.41 23.44
CA LYS A 410 -14.05 -3.38 22.38
C LYS A 410 -12.97 -3.39 21.31
N VAL A 411 -12.34 -2.25 21.06
CA VAL A 411 -11.33 -2.11 20.01
C VAL A 411 -10.10 -1.44 20.60
N LEU A 412 -8.96 -2.13 20.52
CA LEU A 412 -7.63 -1.58 20.75
C LEU A 412 -6.80 -1.76 19.48
N HIS A 413 -6.55 -0.66 18.79
CA HIS A 413 -5.82 -0.64 17.52
C HIS A 413 -4.60 0.27 17.62
N LEU A 414 -3.42 -0.33 17.68
CA LEU A 414 -2.12 0.35 17.82
C LEU A 414 -1.14 -0.07 16.72
N ALA A 415 -1.68 -0.53 15.58
CA ALA A 415 -0.90 -1.02 14.45
C ALA A 415 0.04 0.04 13.88
N VAL A 416 1.14 -0.35 13.24
CA VAL A 416 2.05 0.53 12.47
C VAL A 416 2.51 1.71 13.32
N ASN A 417 3.35 1.43 14.32
CA ASN A 417 3.94 2.39 15.23
C ASN A 417 5.36 1.94 15.63
N GLN A 418 6.00 2.67 16.54
CA GLN A 418 7.30 2.33 17.13
C GLN A 418 7.16 1.80 18.57
N LEU A 419 6.05 1.13 18.91
CA LEU A 419 5.82 0.65 20.27
C LEU A 419 6.77 -0.51 20.60
N GLU A 420 7.34 -0.48 21.80
CA GLU A 420 8.32 -1.45 22.28
C GLU A 420 7.88 -2.14 23.57
N GLY A 421 8.65 -3.12 24.02
CA GLY A 421 8.39 -3.86 25.25
C GLY A 421 7.31 -4.93 25.09
N GLU A 422 6.88 -5.50 26.22
CA GLU A 422 6.02 -6.68 26.24
C GLU A 422 4.53 -6.35 26.08
N ILE A 423 3.77 -7.29 25.50
CA ILE A 423 2.30 -7.24 25.54
C ILE A 423 1.84 -7.46 26.99
N PRO A 424 1.18 -6.50 27.63
CA PRO A 424 0.93 -6.64 29.06
C PRO A 424 -0.16 -7.66 29.40
N LEU A 425 0.08 -8.51 30.41
CA LEU A 425 -0.84 -9.60 30.82
C LEU A 425 -2.27 -9.11 31.17
N PHE A 426 -2.39 -7.90 31.70
CA PHE A 426 -3.65 -7.31 32.13
C PHE A 426 -4.49 -6.73 30.96
N ILE A 427 -4.02 -6.81 29.71
CA ILE A 427 -4.84 -6.53 28.51
C ILE A 427 -6.11 -7.40 28.48
N THR A 428 -6.04 -8.56 29.11
CA THR A 428 -7.14 -9.52 29.26
C THR A 428 -8.23 -9.06 30.23
N ASN A 429 -7.99 -8.01 31.02
CA ASN A 429 -9.02 -7.39 31.87
C ASN A 429 -10.07 -6.62 31.06
N ALA A 430 -9.75 -6.22 29.82
CA ALA A 430 -10.72 -5.68 28.87
C ALA A 430 -11.63 -6.79 28.32
N SER A 431 -12.47 -7.38 29.17
CA SER A 431 -13.25 -8.60 28.86
C SER A 431 -14.18 -8.49 27.64
N LYS A 432 -14.52 -7.27 27.20
CA LYS A 432 -15.33 -6.99 25.99
C LYS A 432 -14.50 -6.78 24.72
N LEU A 433 -13.18 -7.00 24.77
CA LEU A 433 -12.30 -6.73 23.64
C LEU A 433 -12.64 -7.68 22.48
N GLU A 434 -13.08 -7.10 21.37
CA GLU A 434 -13.42 -7.79 20.13
C GLU A 434 -12.25 -7.75 19.14
N LEU A 435 -11.46 -6.68 19.14
CA LEU A 435 -10.29 -6.47 18.28
C LEU A 435 -9.08 -6.04 19.10
N LEU A 436 -8.01 -6.83 19.00
CA LEU A 436 -6.67 -6.48 19.42
C LEU A 436 -5.74 -6.50 18.21
N SER A 437 -5.25 -5.34 17.79
CA SER A 437 -4.33 -5.19 16.67
C SER A 437 -3.11 -4.38 17.08
N LEU A 438 -1.95 -5.04 17.07
CA LEU A 438 -0.63 -4.51 17.42
C LEU A 438 0.39 -4.75 16.30
N ILE A 439 -0.08 -5.04 15.09
CA ILE A 439 0.76 -5.35 13.92
C ILE A 439 1.77 -4.23 13.64
N ASP A 440 2.96 -4.59 13.13
CA ASP A 440 3.99 -3.63 12.67
C ASP A 440 4.42 -2.67 13.78
N ASN A 441 5.10 -3.24 14.78
CA ASN A 441 5.68 -2.54 15.93
C ASN A 441 6.99 -3.23 16.35
N PHE A 442 7.63 -2.75 17.41
CA PHE A 442 8.84 -3.34 17.99
C PHE A 442 8.56 -4.10 19.29
N LEU A 443 7.37 -4.71 19.44
CA LEU A 443 7.00 -5.41 20.67
C LEU A 443 7.84 -6.67 20.85
N THR A 444 8.31 -6.89 22.07
CA THR A 444 9.17 -8.01 22.47
C THR A 444 8.48 -8.91 23.49
N GLY A 445 9.16 -9.96 23.95
CA GLY A 445 8.62 -10.91 24.93
C GLY A 445 7.59 -11.87 24.33
N THR A 446 6.76 -12.46 25.17
CA THR A 446 5.88 -13.56 24.77
C THR A 446 4.43 -13.13 24.61
N ILE A 447 3.66 -13.89 23.81
CA ILE A 447 2.21 -13.71 23.74
C ILE A 447 1.58 -14.20 25.05
N PRO A 448 0.78 -13.37 25.76
CA PRO A 448 0.19 -13.73 27.04
C PRO A 448 -0.62 -15.03 27.00
N THR A 449 -0.32 -15.96 27.90
CA THR A 449 -1.01 -17.25 28.00
C THR A 449 -2.39 -17.19 28.68
N ASN A 450 -2.82 -16.00 29.09
CA ASN A 450 -4.15 -15.74 29.64
C ASN A 450 -5.13 -15.09 28.62
N LEU A 451 -4.75 -14.96 27.34
CA LEU A 451 -5.60 -14.37 26.29
C LEU A 451 -6.97 -15.05 26.15
N GLY A 452 -7.09 -16.33 26.55
CA GLY A 452 -8.36 -17.06 26.66
C GLY A 452 -9.45 -16.39 27.50
N ASN A 453 -9.08 -15.44 28.36
CA ASN A 453 -10.04 -14.63 29.13
C ASN A 453 -10.85 -13.65 28.26
N LEU A 454 -10.37 -13.31 27.06
CA LEU A 454 -11.06 -12.44 26.11
C LEU A 454 -12.11 -13.22 25.30
N ARG A 455 -13.23 -13.55 25.96
CA ARG A 455 -14.28 -14.42 25.39
C ARG A 455 -14.98 -13.84 24.16
N GLU A 456 -14.98 -12.51 24.02
CA GLU A 456 -15.58 -11.78 22.89
C GLU A 456 -14.58 -11.51 21.74
N LEU A 457 -13.31 -11.92 21.89
CA LEU A 457 -12.26 -11.65 20.90
C LEU A 457 -12.57 -12.29 19.55
N ARG A 458 -12.60 -11.46 18.51
CA ARG A 458 -12.85 -11.84 17.11
C ARG A 458 -11.60 -11.69 16.25
N TYR A 459 -10.78 -10.69 16.54
CA TYR A 459 -9.58 -10.35 15.77
C TYR A 459 -8.38 -10.25 16.70
N LEU A 460 -7.41 -11.14 16.51
CA LEU A 460 -6.10 -11.07 17.14
C LEU A 460 -5.05 -10.92 16.05
N ILE A 461 -4.44 -9.74 15.96
CA ILE A 461 -3.49 -9.36 14.90
C ILE A 461 -2.22 -8.83 15.55
N LEU A 462 -1.16 -9.64 15.54
CA LEU A 462 0.11 -9.38 16.22
C LEU A 462 1.32 -9.55 15.27
N ASN A 463 1.10 -9.62 13.95
CA ASN A 463 2.20 -9.86 13.02
C ASN A 463 3.25 -8.74 13.06
N ASP A 464 4.41 -8.99 12.47
CA ASP A 464 5.41 -7.96 12.18
C ASP A 464 5.87 -7.27 13.47
N ASN A 465 6.35 -8.09 14.41
CA ASN A 465 6.88 -7.68 15.70
C ASN A 465 8.12 -8.53 16.06
N GLN A 466 8.63 -8.38 17.28
CA GLN A 466 9.76 -9.14 17.82
C GLN A 466 9.32 -10.12 18.91
N LEU A 467 8.09 -10.63 18.84
CA LEU A 467 7.53 -11.55 19.82
C LEU A 467 8.20 -12.92 19.69
N THR A 468 8.58 -13.50 20.82
CA THR A 468 9.27 -14.78 20.91
C THR A 468 8.41 -15.84 21.59
N ASN A 469 8.83 -17.10 21.50
CA ASN A 469 8.25 -18.14 22.34
C ASN A 469 8.78 -18.04 23.78
N GLU A 470 8.07 -18.69 24.71
CA GLU A 470 8.51 -18.84 26.09
C GLU A 470 9.93 -19.44 26.17
N PRO A 471 10.87 -18.82 26.91
CA PRO A 471 12.24 -19.33 27.02
C PRO A 471 12.28 -20.78 27.52
N GLY A 472 13.00 -21.64 26.81
CA GLY A 472 13.13 -23.07 27.14
C GLY A 472 11.94 -23.94 26.71
N GLU A 473 10.88 -23.35 26.14
CA GLU A 473 9.78 -24.09 25.55
C GLU A 473 9.94 -24.19 24.04
N TYR A 474 9.62 -25.36 23.49
CA TYR A 474 9.66 -25.60 22.06
C TYR A 474 8.27 -25.52 21.41
N GLU A 475 7.22 -25.81 22.18
CA GLU A 475 5.83 -25.77 21.72
C GLU A 475 5.23 -24.37 21.98
N LEU A 476 4.47 -23.85 21.01
CA LEU A 476 3.81 -22.54 21.12
C LEU A 476 2.59 -22.59 22.05
N ARG A 477 2.83 -22.59 23.36
CA ARG A 477 1.80 -22.83 24.38
C ARG A 477 0.69 -21.79 24.45
N PHE A 478 0.88 -20.57 23.93
CA PHE A 478 -0.17 -19.56 23.92
C PHE A 478 -1.43 -20.01 23.15
N PHE A 479 -1.29 -20.90 22.15
CA PHE A 479 -2.45 -21.50 21.45
C PHE A 479 -3.38 -22.27 22.38
N ASN A 480 -2.87 -22.84 23.48
CA ASN A 480 -3.70 -23.54 24.47
C ASN A 480 -4.72 -22.59 25.11
N SER A 481 -4.33 -21.33 25.31
CA SER A 481 -5.22 -20.30 25.86
C SER A 481 -6.28 -19.86 24.86
N LEU A 482 -5.95 -19.81 23.57
CA LEU A 482 -6.86 -19.35 22.51
C LEU A 482 -8.03 -20.32 22.24
N VAL A 483 -7.95 -21.56 22.75
CA VAL A 483 -9.06 -22.53 22.74
C VAL A 483 -10.32 -21.96 23.40
N ASP A 484 -10.13 -21.07 24.38
CA ASP A 484 -11.21 -20.43 25.13
C ASP A 484 -11.85 -19.23 24.41
N CYS A 485 -11.20 -18.70 23.36
CA CYS A 485 -11.69 -17.59 22.53
C CYS A 485 -12.66 -18.09 21.44
N ARG A 486 -13.89 -18.44 21.84
CA ARG A 486 -14.89 -19.08 20.97
C ARG A 486 -15.46 -18.17 19.86
N MET A 487 -15.23 -16.87 19.91
CA MET A 487 -15.66 -15.93 18.86
C MET A 487 -14.55 -15.57 17.86
N LEU A 488 -13.34 -16.13 18.03
CA LEU A 488 -12.17 -15.77 17.23
C LEU A 488 -12.40 -16.11 15.77
N LYS A 489 -12.20 -15.13 14.89
CA LYS A 489 -12.36 -15.23 13.43
C LYS A 489 -11.04 -15.04 12.70
N TYR A 490 -10.21 -14.12 13.16
CA TYR A 490 -8.92 -13.80 12.56
C TYR A 490 -7.83 -13.98 13.60
N LEU A 491 -6.89 -14.86 13.29
CA LEU A 491 -5.72 -15.14 14.09
C LEU A 491 -4.49 -14.94 13.21
N GLN A 492 -3.82 -13.81 13.41
CA GLN A 492 -2.61 -13.46 12.68
C GLN A 492 -1.50 -13.15 13.67
N VAL A 493 -0.50 -14.02 13.73
CA VAL A 493 0.63 -13.91 14.66
C VAL A 493 1.98 -14.15 13.96
N GLY A 494 2.00 -14.20 12.62
CA GLY A 494 3.21 -14.42 11.82
C GLY A 494 4.24 -13.30 11.91
N SER A 495 5.31 -13.36 11.12
CA SER A 495 6.38 -12.37 11.06
C SER A 495 6.91 -12.01 12.45
N ASN A 496 7.13 -13.02 13.28
CA ASN A 496 7.62 -12.92 14.65
C ASN A 496 8.65 -14.04 14.90
N PRO A 497 9.76 -13.77 15.60
CA PRO A 497 10.83 -14.75 15.85
C PRO A 497 10.44 -15.82 16.89
N PHE A 498 9.42 -16.64 16.61
CA PHE A 498 8.94 -17.62 17.57
C PHE A 498 9.85 -18.84 17.77
N TYR A 499 10.52 -19.33 16.72
CA TYR A 499 11.44 -20.49 16.79
C TYR A 499 10.86 -21.72 17.53
N GLY A 500 9.60 -22.08 17.24
CA GLY A 500 8.89 -23.16 17.93
C GLY A 500 8.15 -24.12 16.99
N ILE A 501 7.33 -25.00 17.57
CA ILE A 501 6.46 -25.94 16.86
C ILE A 501 4.99 -25.67 17.18
N LEU A 502 4.13 -26.01 16.21
CA LEU A 502 2.69 -25.95 16.36
C LEU A 502 2.18 -27.05 17.31
N PRO A 503 1.44 -26.72 18.38
CA PRO A 503 0.86 -27.72 19.27
C PRO A 503 -0.29 -28.50 18.62
N ASN A 504 -0.52 -29.73 19.08
CA ASN A 504 -1.69 -30.53 18.67
C ASN A 504 -3.02 -29.88 19.11
N SER A 505 -3.00 -29.02 20.13
CA SER A 505 -4.17 -28.29 20.64
C SER A 505 -4.76 -27.30 19.65
N ILE A 506 -4.07 -26.98 18.55
CA ILE A 506 -4.62 -26.16 17.45
C ILE A 506 -5.94 -26.73 16.93
N GLY A 507 -6.09 -28.06 16.92
CA GLY A 507 -7.35 -28.70 16.52
C GLY A 507 -8.53 -28.46 17.47
N ASN A 508 -8.29 -27.89 18.66
CA ASN A 508 -9.31 -27.51 19.63
C ASN A 508 -9.68 -26.03 19.57
N LEU A 509 -8.98 -25.22 18.75
CA LEU A 509 -9.30 -23.82 18.54
C LEU A 509 -10.72 -23.66 17.98
N SER A 510 -11.26 -22.43 18.08
CA SER A 510 -12.63 -22.19 17.67
C SER A 510 -12.86 -22.52 16.20
N SER A 511 -13.93 -23.27 15.92
CA SER A 511 -14.43 -23.49 14.55
C SER A 511 -14.92 -22.21 13.86
N THR A 512 -14.99 -21.08 14.57
CA THR A 512 -15.31 -19.76 13.98
C THR A 512 -14.12 -19.11 13.30
N ILE A 513 -12.90 -19.63 13.47
CA ILE A 513 -11.69 -19.06 12.84
C ILE A 513 -11.81 -19.22 11.34
N GLN A 514 -11.77 -18.10 10.63
CA GLN A 514 -11.86 -17.98 9.19
C GLN A 514 -10.49 -17.76 8.57
N ASN A 515 -9.63 -16.98 9.22
CA ASN A 515 -8.28 -16.69 8.74
C ASN A 515 -7.27 -17.07 9.81
N PHE A 516 -6.38 -17.99 9.47
CA PHE A 516 -5.27 -18.40 10.32
C PHE A 516 -3.95 -18.17 9.58
N HIS A 517 -3.21 -17.15 10.04
CA HIS A 517 -2.00 -16.67 9.41
C HIS A 517 -0.83 -16.70 10.40
N ILE A 518 0.18 -17.52 10.09
CA ILE A 518 1.45 -17.55 10.81
C ILE A 518 2.63 -17.63 9.83
N ALA A 519 2.66 -16.75 8.81
CA ALA A 519 3.78 -16.74 7.88
C ALA A 519 5.06 -16.23 8.55
N GLY A 520 6.26 -16.57 8.07
CA GLY A 520 7.48 -15.84 8.44
C GLY A 520 7.88 -15.92 9.91
N ALA A 521 7.55 -17.01 10.63
CA ALA A 521 7.68 -17.08 12.09
C ALA A 521 8.72 -18.11 12.59
N HIS A 522 9.56 -18.63 11.69
CA HIS A 522 10.53 -19.69 11.97
C HIS A 522 9.91 -20.94 12.63
N ILE A 523 8.65 -21.23 12.30
CA ILE A 523 7.95 -22.39 12.84
C ILE A 523 8.51 -23.66 12.19
N SER A 524 8.90 -24.61 13.02
CA SER A 524 9.46 -25.90 12.61
C SER A 524 8.51 -27.06 12.93
N GLY A 525 8.98 -28.29 12.75
CA GLY A 525 8.18 -29.49 13.03
C GLY A 525 7.17 -29.81 11.93
N LEU A 526 6.12 -30.55 12.29
CA LEU A 526 5.08 -31.04 11.37
C LEU A 526 3.83 -30.16 11.43
N ILE A 527 3.05 -30.12 10.34
CA ILE A 527 1.68 -29.58 10.39
C ILE A 527 0.81 -30.56 11.21
N PRO A 528 0.21 -30.14 12.34
CA PRO A 528 -0.57 -31.05 13.18
C PRO A 528 -1.83 -31.57 12.47
N ILE A 529 -2.14 -32.86 12.62
CA ILE A 529 -3.35 -33.49 12.05
C ILE A 529 -4.65 -32.83 12.57
N GLY A 530 -4.60 -32.24 13.77
CA GLY A 530 -5.71 -31.52 14.37
C GLY A 530 -6.22 -30.34 13.53
N ILE A 531 -5.43 -29.83 12.58
CA ILE A 531 -5.82 -28.73 11.69
C ILE A 531 -7.14 -29.02 10.96
N GLY A 532 -7.42 -30.28 10.62
CA GLY A 532 -8.64 -30.68 9.94
C GLY A 532 -9.93 -30.49 10.75
N ASN A 533 -9.83 -30.23 12.06
CA ASN A 533 -10.98 -29.96 12.92
C ASN A 533 -11.45 -28.49 12.85
N MET A 534 -10.65 -27.59 12.29
CA MET A 534 -10.95 -26.16 12.21
C MET A 534 -11.89 -25.83 11.04
N SER A 535 -13.11 -26.38 11.07
CA SER A 535 -14.03 -26.44 9.92
C SER A 535 -14.49 -25.11 9.34
N GLY A 536 -14.32 -23.98 10.05
CA GLY A 536 -14.68 -22.64 9.56
C GLY A 536 -13.58 -21.93 8.78
N LEU A 537 -12.38 -22.52 8.63
CA LEU A 537 -11.26 -21.91 7.93
C LEU A 537 -11.62 -21.62 6.46
N LEU A 538 -11.42 -20.37 6.07
CA LEU A 538 -11.44 -19.88 4.70
C LEU A 538 -10.02 -19.72 4.16
N MET A 539 -9.07 -19.34 5.02
CA MET A 539 -7.67 -19.12 4.65
C MET A 539 -6.74 -19.72 5.70
N LEU A 540 -5.80 -20.54 5.23
CA LEU A 540 -4.71 -21.10 6.03
C LEU A 540 -3.38 -20.69 5.41
N SER A 541 -2.61 -19.87 6.12
CA SER A 541 -1.30 -19.38 5.67
C SER A 541 -0.20 -19.71 6.67
N PHE A 542 0.64 -20.67 6.31
CA PHE A 542 1.87 -21.05 7.02
C PHE A 542 3.11 -20.89 6.13
N GLN A 543 3.04 -20.04 5.10
CA GLN A 543 4.14 -19.79 4.17
C GLN A 543 5.39 -19.24 4.87
N ALA A 544 6.56 -19.37 4.25
CA ALA A 544 7.82 -18.83 4.76
C ALA A 544 8.15 -19.29 6.20
N ASN A 545 8.10 -20.59 6.45
CA ASN A 545 8.49 -21.21 7.72
C ASN A 545 9.46 -22.37 7.48
N GLU A 546 9.76 -23.12 8.54
CA GLU A 546 10.61 -24.30 8.50
C GLU A 546 9.83 -25.61 8.67
N LEU A 547 8.55 -25.63 8.27
CA LEU A 547 7.70 -26.81 8.41
C LEU A 547 8.23 -27.96 7.54
N ARG A 548 8.27 -29.16 8.12
CA ARG A 548 8.77 -30.40 7.51
C ARG A 548 7.68 -31.47 7.43
N GLY A 549 8.04 -32.59 6.81
CA GLY A 549 7.15 -33.74 6.64
C GLY A 549 6.08 -33.49 5.57
N SER A 550 5.09 -34.38 5.51
CA SER A 550 4.04 -34.33 4.50
C SER A 550 2.88 -33.41 4.89
N ILE A 551 2.21 -32.85 3.90
CA ILE A 551 0.89 -32.22 4.08
C ILE A 551 -0.08 -33.29 4.62
N PRO A 552 -0.72 -33.10 5.79
CA PRO A 552 -1.60 -34.11 6.37
C PRO A 552 -2.90 -34.22 5.57
N SER A 553 -3.40 -35.44 5.39
CA SER A 553 -4.66 -35.69 4.67
C SER A 553 -5.88 -35.06 5.34
N ASP A 554 -5.81 -34.80 6.64
CA ASP A 554 -6.83 -34.08 7.41
C ASP A 554 -7.12 -32.66 6.89
N VAL A 555 -6.20 -32.03 6.16
CA VAL A 555 -6.48 -30.75 5.46
C VAL A 555 -7.73 -30.87 4.58
N GLY A 556 -7.97 -32.04 3.96
CA GLY A 556 -9.15 -32.29 3.13
C GLY A 556 -10.50 -32.25 3.87
N LYS A 557 -10.51 -32.16 5.20
CA LYS A 557 -11.71 -31.95 6.02
C LYS A 557 -12.19 -30.50 6.00
N LEU A 558 -11.34 -29.55 5.63
CA LEU A 558 -11.61 -28.10 5.65
C LEU A 558 -12.47 -27.65 4.46
N LYS A 559 -13.75 -28.04 4.42
CA LYS A 559 -14.64 -27.83 3.26
C LYS A 559 -14.86 -26.38 2.86
N GLN A 560 -14.66 -25.44 3.78
CA GLN A 560 -14.83 -24.01 3.52
C GLN A 560 -13.55 -23.33 3.04
N LEU A 561 -12.41 -24.05 2.99
CA LEU A 561 -11.13 -23.47 2.66
C LEU A 561 -11.11 -22.97 1.22
N GLN A 562 -10.76 -21.69 1.07
CA GLN A 562 -10.60 -20.99 -0.20
C GLN A 562 -9.13 -20.76 -0.52
N GLY A 563 -8.28 -20.55 0.49
CA GLY A 563 -6.85 -20.33 0.31
C GLY A 563 -5.97 -21.23 1.16
N LEU A 564 -5.06 -21.94 0.51
CA LEU A 564 -4.04 -22.78 1.13
C LEU A 564 -2.64 -22.27 0.74
N TYR A 565 -1.93 -21.68 1.69
CA TYR A 565 -0.60 -21.10 1.48
C TYR A 565 0.43 -21.83 2.36
N LEU A 566 1.18 -22.74 1.74
CA LEU A 566 2.23 -23.55 2.37
C LEU A 566 3.59 -23.40 1.67
N HIS A 567 3.72 -22.44 0.76
CA HIS A 567 4.94 -22.23 0.00
C HIS A 567 6.09 -21.72 0.88
N ASN A 568 7.33 -21.83 0.39
CA ASN A 568 8.55 -21.44 1.10
C ASN A 568 8.67 -22.18 2.44
N ASN A 569 8.68 -23.50 2.39
CA ASN A 569 8.83 -24.39 3.56
C ASN A 569 9.76 -25.57 3.19
N LYS A 570 9.89 -26.54 4.10
CA LYS A 570 10.67 -27.78 3.92
C LYS A 570 9.75 -29.01 3.82
N LEU A 571 8.54 -28.85 3.29
CA LEU A 571 7.55 -29.92 3.19
C LEU A 571 7.99 -30.96 2.16
N GLN A 572 7.80 -32.24 2.48
CA GLN A 572 8.26 -33.38 1.72
C GLN A 572 7.11 -34.33 1.37
N GLY A 573 7.40 -35.33 0.54
CA GLY A 573 6.41 -36.34 0.13
C GLY A 573 5.43 -35.80 -0.91
N HIS A 574 4.28 -36.45 -1.04
CA HIS A 574 3.33 -36.18 -2.13
C HIS A 574 2.24 -35.19 -1.69
N ILE A 575 1.66 -34.47 -2.65
CA ILE A 575 0.41 -33.74 -2.44
C ILE A 575 -0.71 -34.77 -2.21
N PRO A 576 -1.38 -34.82 -1.05
CA PRO A 576 -2.35 -35.88 -0.78
C PRO A 576 -3.64 -35.67 -1.58
N GLU A 577 -4.25 -36.76 -2.04
CA GLU A 577 -5.55 -36.73 -2.75
C GLU A 577 -6.65 -36.04 -1.93
N ALA A 578 -6.53 -36.02 -0.60
CA ALA A 578 -7.47 -35.34 0.28
C ALA A 578 -7.56 -33.82 0.01
N VAL A 579 -6.54 -33.17 -0.57
CA VAL A 579 -6.62 -31.77 -1.02
C VAL A 579 -7.75 -31.58 -2.03
N CYS A 580 -8.06 -32.59 -2.83
CA CYS A 580 -9.16 -32.55 -3.79
C CYS A 580 -10.55 -32.53 -3.14
N HIS A 581 -10.63 -32.77 -1.83
CA HIS A 581 -11.87 -32.64 -1.11
C HIS A 581 -12.21 -31.19 -0.70
N LEU A 582 -11.34 -30.23 -1.03
CA LEU A 582 -11.50 -28.79 -0.82
C LEU A 582 -12.25 -28.16 -2.00
N SER A 583 -13.55 -28.42 -2.10
CA SER A 583 -14.37 -27.98 -3.24
C SER A 583 -14.45 -26.46 -3.44
N ASN A 584 -14.17 -25.68 -2.39
CA ASN A 584 -14.20 -24.22 -2.41
C ASN A 584 -12.80 -23.59 -2.62
N LEU A 585 -11.76 -24.41 -2.86
CA LEU A 585 -10.39 -23.92 -2.99
C LEU A 585 -10.25 -23.05 -4.25
N VAL A 586 -9.84 -21.80 -4.04
CA VAL A 586 -9.57 -20.81 -5.09
C VAL A 586 -8.07 -20.64 -5.29
N HIS A 587 -7.30 -20.68 -4.20
CA HIS A 587 -5.88 -20.40 -4.16
C HIS A 587 -5.11 -21.57 -3.53
N SER A 588 -4.15 -22.13 -4.27
CA SER A 588 -3.26 -23.18 -3.78
C SER A 588 -1.80 -22.82 -4.08
N TYR A 589 -1.07 -22.45 -3.04
CA TYR A 589 0.34 -22.03 -3.11
C TYR A 589 1.20 -23.02 -2.33
N LEU A 590 1.84 -23.95 -3.04
CA LEU A 590 2.68 -25.02 -2.49
C LEU A 590 4.13 -24.97 -3.02
N GLY A 591 4.50 -23.87 -3.69
CA GLY A 591 5.82 -23.72 -4.30
C GLY A 591 6.96 -23.65 -3.28
N ASN A 592 8.22 -23.72 -3.74
CA ASN A 592 9.43 -23.66 -2.92
C ASN A 592 9.36 -24.61 -1.71
N ASN A 593 9.27 -25.90 -2.01
CA ASN A 593 9.23 -27.00 -1.04
C ASN A 593 10.01 -28.21 -1.61
N GLU A 594 9.95 -29.35 -0.93
CA GLU A 594 10.53 -30.62 -1.37
C GLU A 594 9.45 -31.65 -1.76
N LEU A 595 8.28 -31.20 -2.22
CA LEU A 595 7.17 -32.07 -2.60
C LEU A 595 7.54 -32.87 -3.85
N SER A 596 7.20 -34.15 -3.88
CA SER A 596 7.61 -35.09 -4.93
C SER A 596 6.47 -35.94 -5.46
N GLY A 597 6.72 -36.59 -6.60
CA GLY A 597 5.78 -37.49 -7.26
C GLY A 597 4.71 -36.77 -8.09
N LEU A 598 3.51 -37.35 -8.17
CA LEU A 598 2.47 -36.92 -9.09
C LEU A 598 1.58 -35.83 -8.48
N ILE A 599 1.18 -34.86 -9.31
CA ILE A 599 0.09 -33.93 -8.99
C ILE A 599 -1.24 -34.71 -9.06
N PRO A 600 -2.07 -34.75 -8.01
CA PRO A 600 -3.32 -35.52 -7.99
C PRO A 600 -4.27 -35.17 -9.14
N GLU A 601 -4.80 -36.19 -9.84
CA GLU A 601 -5.67 -35.98 -11.01
C GLU A 601 -6.91 -35.15 -10.71
N CYS A 602 -7.43 -35.30 -9.49
CA CYS A 602 -8.63 -34.63 -9.02
C CYS A 602 -8.47 -33.12 -8.85
N LEU A 603 -7.25 -32.57 -8.79
CA LEU A 603 -7.05 -31.11 -8.78
C LEU A 603 -7.60 -30.47 -10.07
N GLY A 604 -7.52 -31.20 -11.19
CA GLY A 604 -8.12 -30.81 -12.47
C GLY A 604 -9.65 -30.69 -12.46
N ASN A 605 -10.32 -31.12 -11.39
CA ASN A 605 -11.77 -31.12 -11.25
C ASN A 605 -12.28 -30.08 -10.24
N LEU A 606 -11.39 -29.29 -9.61
CA LEU A 606 -11.78 -28.26 -8.65
C LEU A 606 -12.30 -27.02 -9.38
N SER A 607 -13.62 -26.90 -9.49
CA SER A 607 -14.27 -25.86 -10.30
C SER A 607 -14.04 -24.43 -9.83
N MET A 608 -13.66 -24.23 -8.57
CA MET A 608 -13.39 -22.90 -7.99
C MET A 608 -11.92 -22.48 -8.07
N LEU A 609 -11.02 -23.41 -8.42
CA LEU A 609 -9.57 -23.17 -8.38
C LEU A 609 -9.17 -22.20 -9.50
N GLN A 610 -8.57 -21.08 -9.10
CA GLN A 610 -8.11 -20.03 -10.01
C GLN A 610 -6.59 -19.91 -10.02
N ASN A 611 -5.94 -20.13 -8.87
CA ASN A 611 -4.50 -19.96 -8.72
C ASN A 611 -3.87 -21.26 -8.25
N LEU A 612 -2.96 -21.81 -9.07
CA LEU A 612 -2.19 -23.00 -8.74
C LEU A 612 -0.70 -22.75 -8.92
N PHE A 613 0.00 -22.56 -7.79
CA PHE A 613 1.44 -22.33 -7.74
C PHE A 613 2.15 -23.50 -7.06
N LEU A 614 2.88 -24.27 -7.84
CA LEU A 614 3.61 -25.49 -7.45
C LEU A 614 5.10 -25.40 -7.80
N SER A 615 5.60 -24.21 -8.10
CA SER A 615 6.98 -23.99 -8.56
C SER A 615 8.04 -24.49 -7.57
N SER A 616 9.24 -24.80 -8.04
CA SER A 616 10.40 -25.15 -7.20
C SER A 616 10.10 -26.31 -6.23
N ASN A 617 9.82 -27.48 -6.82
CA ASN A 617 9.54 -28.73 -6.13
C ASN A 617 10.19 -29.91 -6.92
N LYS A 618 9.86 -31.15 -6.56
CA LYS A 618 10.35 -32.41 -7.19
C LYS A 618 9.20 -33.18 -7.88
N LEU A 619 8.20 -32.48 -8.42
CA LEU A 619 7.02 -33.09 -9.06
C LEU A 619 7.34 -33.62 -10.47
N SER A 620 6.69 -34.70 -10.90
CA SER A 620 7.07 -35.41 -12.14
C SER A 620 6.04 -35.36 -13.28
N LYS A 621 4.77 -35.01 -13.04
CA LYS A 621 3.74 -34.99 -14.10
C LYS A 621 2.55 -34.07 -13.79
N ILE A 622 2.01 -33.44 -14.82
CA ILE A 622 0.73 -32.72 -14.79
C ILE A 622 -0.42 -33.65 -15.23
N PRO A 623 -1.54 -33.73 -14.48
CA PRO A 623 -2.69 -34.53 -14.87
C PRO A 623 -3.45 -33.92 -16.05
N GLY A 624 -3.97 -34.77 -16.93
CA GLY A 624 -4.63 -34.35 -18.17
C GLY A 624 -5.82 -33.42 -17.98
N ASN A 625 -6.59 -33.61 -16.91
CA ASN A 625 -7.77 -32.79 -16.61
C ASN A 625 -7.43 -31.35 -16.22
N LEU A 626 -6.21 -31.08 -15.73
CA LEU A 626 -5.78 -29.72 -15.38
C LEU A 626 -5.83 -28.80 -16.60
N TRP A 627 -5.48 -29.32 -17.78
CA TRP A 627 -5.50 -28.56 -19.05
C TRP A 627 -6.91 -28.19 -19.52
N LYS A 628 -7.96 -28.71 -18.87
CA LYS A 628 -9.37 -28.47 -19.23
C LYS A 628 -10.08 -27.53 -18.26
N MET A 629 -9.36 -26.94 -17.31
CA MET A 629 -9.92 -26.07 -16.29
C MET A 629 -10.20 -24.66 -16.85
N SER A 630 -11.43 -24.44 -17.33
CA SER A 630 -11.82 -23.17 -17.92
C SER A 630 -11.81 -21.98 -16.94
N GLY A 631 -11.81 -22.23 -15.63
CA GLY A 631 -11.77 -21.21 -14.57
C GLY A 631 -10.38 -20.87 -14.02
N LEU A 632 -9.34 -21.57 -14.46
CA LEU A 632 -7.97 -21.35 -13.97
C LEU A 632 -7.41 -20.04 -14.56
N LEU A 633 -6.87 -19.17 -13.69
CA LEU A 633 -6.30 -17.86 -14.05
C LEU A 633 -4.77 -17.89 -14.05
N TYR A 634 -4.15 -18.56 -13.08
CA TYR A 634 -2.70 -18.60 -12.92
C TYR A 634 -2.23 -20.04 -12.70
N LEU A 635 -1.29 -20.48 -13.53
CA LEU A 635 -0.65 -21.80 -13.42
C LEU A 635 0.86 -21.64 -13.43
N SER A 636 1.51 -22.03 -12.33
CA SER A 636 2.96 -22.16 -12.27
C SER A 636 3.36 -23.52 -11.74
N VAL A 637 4.15 -24.25 -12.53
CA VAL A 637 4.81 -25.50 -12.14
C VAL A 637 6.31 -25.45 -12.43
N SER A 638 6.86 -24.24 -12.57
CA SER A 638 8.26 -24.05 -12.94
C SER A 638 9.23 -24.73 -11.98
N GLN A 639 10.44 -25.05 -12.42
CA GLN A 639 11.50 -25.65 -11.60
C GLN A 639 11.02 -26.93 -10.89
N ASN A 640 10.57 -27.90 -11.69
CA ASN A 640 10.20 -29.24 -11.24
C ASN A 640 10.89 -30.28 -12.15
N SER A 641 10.51 -31.56 -12.03
CA SER A 641 10.98 -32.64 -12.90
C SER A 641 9.88 -33.13 -13.84
N ILE A 642 8.99 -32.22 -14.29
CA ILE A 642 7.81 -32.60 -15.07
C ILE A 642 8.21 -33.00 -16.48
N GLU A 643 7.83 -34.21 -16.88
CA GLU A 643 8.10 -34.76 -18.21
C GLU A 643 6.83 -34.88 -19.08
N GLY A 644 7.03 -35.15 -20.37
CA GLY A 644 5.96 -35.39 -21.35
C GLY A 644 5.71 -34.19 -22.26
N LYS A 645 4.62 -34.25 -23.03
CA LYS A 645 4.26 -33.21 -24.01
C LYS A 645 3.21 -32.27 -23.43
N ILE A 646 3.24 -31.00 -23.82
CA ILE A 646 2.12 -30.08 -23.59
C ILE A 646 0.97 -30.51 -24.51
N PRO A 647 -0.21 -30.91 -24.00
CA PRO A 647 -1.30 -31.40 -24.82
C PRO A 647 -2.06 -30.26 -25.51
N SER A 648 -2.75 -30.58 -26.61
CA SER A 648 -3.62 -29.62 -27.32
C SER A 648 -4.80 -29.13 -26.50
N ASP A 649 -5.17 -29.85 -25.43
CA ASP A 649 -6.22 -29.45 -24.49
C ASP A 649 -5.92 -28.10 -23.80
N ILE A 650 -4.65 -27.63 -23.82
CA ILE A 650 -4.24 -26.30 -23.32
C ILE A 650 -5.16 -25.16 -23.80
N GLY A 651 -5.71 -25.26 -25.02
CA GLY A 651 -6.61 -24.25 -25.57
C GLY A 651 -7.93 -24.11 -24.82
N GLU A 652 -8.29 -25.05 -23.96
CA GLU A 652 -9.52 -25.04 -23.15
C GLU A 652 -9.41 -24.17 -21.89
N LEU A 653 -8.21 -23.70 -21.51
CA LEU A 653 -7.98 -22.81 -20.37
C LEU A 653 -8.41 -21.36 -20.65
N LYS A 654 -9.68 -21.12 -21.02
CA LYS A 654 -10.13 -19.84 -21.57
C LYS A 654 -9.97 -18.62 -20.66
N ALA A 655 -9.92 -18.80 -19.34
CA ALA A 655 -9.72 -17.71 -18.38
C ALA A 655 -8.24 -17.42 -18.04
N ILE A 656 -7.29 -18.24 -18.50
CA ILE A 656 -5.89 -18.17 -18.07
C ILE A 656 -5.24 -16.84 -18.45
N VAL A 657 -4.50 -16.29 -17.49
CA VAL A 657 -3.75 -15.03 -17.59
C VAL A 657 -2.25 -15.31 -17.59
N GLU A 658 -1.78 -16.26 -16.77
CA GLU A 658 -0.36 -16.62 -16.71
C GLU A 658 -0.12 -18.13 -16.73
N ILE A 659 0.87 -18.54 -17.51
CA ILE A 659 1.35 -19.92 -17.59
C ILE A 659 2.88 -19.91 -17.48
N HIS A 660 3.41 -20.47 -16.39
CA HIS A 660 4.85 -20.67 -16.19
C HIS A 660 5.16 -22.16 -16.04
N LEU A 661 5.82 -22.72 -17.04
CA LEU A 661 6.22 -24.13 -17.14
C LEU A 661 7.75 -24.30 -17.18
N SER A 662 8.50 -23.24 -16.88
CA SER A 662 9.94 -23.17 -17.11
C SER A 662 10.76 -24.10 -16.23
N GLY A 663 11.94 -24.52 -16.68
CA GLY A 663 12.84 -25.38 -15.89
C GLY A 663 12.24 -26.75 -15.59
N ASN A 664 11.79 -27.45 -16.62
CA ASN A 664 11.19 -28.78 -16.56
C ASN A 664 11.75 -29.66 -17.70
N HIS A 665 11.14 -30.83 -17.92
CA HIS A 665 11.47 -31.77 -19.00
C HIS A 665 10.34 -31.87 -20.04
N PHE A 666 9.58 -30.80 -20.27
CA PHE A 666 8.57 -30.79 -21.33
C PHE A 666 9.22 -30.98 -22.70
N SER A 667 8.64 -31.85 -23.52
CA SER A 667 9.12 -32.23 -24.84
C SER A 667 8.03 -32.11 -25.91
N GLY A 668 8.39 -32.30 -27.18
CA GLY A 668 7.45 -32.15 -28.29
C GLY A 668 7.37 -30.71 -28.80
N MET A 669 6.41 -30.47 -29.69
CA MET A 669 6.18 -29.16 -30.29
C MET A 669 5.25 -28.31 -29.44
N ILE A 670 5.42 -26.98 -29.48
CA ILE A 670 4.47 -26.04 -28.89
C ILE A 670 3.12 -26.18 -29.62
N PRO A 671 2.01 -26.53 -28.94
CA PRO A 671 0.71 -26.69 -29.59
C PRO A 671 0.19 -25.38 -30.17
N SER A 672 -0.35 -25.41 -31.40
CA SER A 672 -0.96 -24.23 -32.03
C SER A 672 -2.17 -23.69 -31.24
N ARG A 673 -2.80 -24.53 -30.41
CA ARG A 673 -3.93 -24.15 -29.55
C ARG A 673 -3.60 -23.15 -28.44
N PHE A 674 -2.33 -22.87 -28.16
CA PHE A 674 -1.97 -21.70 -27.34
C PHE A 674 -2.59 -20.42 -27.89
N GLY A 675 -2.64 -20.27 -29.22
CA GLY A 675 -3.25 -19.10 -29.88
C GLY A 675 -4.76 -18.92 -29.64
N GLU A 676 -5.43 -19.83 -28.92
CA GLU A 676 -6.82 -19.66 -28.51
C GLU A 676 -6.96 -18.91 -27.15
N LEU A 677 -5.86 -18.68 -26.42
CA LEU A 677 -5.84 -18.14 -25.06
C LEU A 677 -5.73 -16.61 -25.04
N GLN A 678 -6.75 -15.93 -25.54
CA GLN A 678 -6.69 -14.47 -25.78
C GLN A 678 -6.44 -13.61 -24.53
N ASN A 679 -6.77 -14.13 -23.34
CA ASN A 679 -6.55 -13.44 -22.06
C ASN A 679 -5.12 -13.59 -21.50
N LEU A 680 -4.29 -14.45 -22.11
CA LEU A 680 -2.95 -14.76 -21.60
C LEU A 680 -2.05 -13.54 -21.73
N GLN A 681 -1.49 -13.11 -20.60
CA GLN A 681 -0.58 -11.98 -20.46
C GLN A 681 0.88 -12.42 -20.30
N SER A 682 1.13 -13.55 -19.62
CA SER A 682 2.48 -14.04 -19.39
C SER A 682 2.60 -15.52 -19.75
N LEU A 683 3.56 -15.84 -20.63
CA LEU A 683 3.88 -17.20 -21.04
C LEU A 683 5.37 -17.47 -20.89
N ASP A 684 5.73 -18.38 -20.01
CA ASP A 684 7.10 -18.86 -19.83
C ASP A 684 7.20 -20.37 -20.03
N LEU A 685 7.85 -20.76 -21.13
CA LEU A 685 8.16 -22.15 -21.50
C LEU A 685 9.67 -22.42 -21.49
N SER A 686 10.46 -21.51 -20.91
CA SER A 686 11.91 -21.57 -21.00
C SER A 686 12.53 -22.78 -20.30
N ASN A 687 13.75 -23.14 -20.68
CA ASN A 687 14.53 -24.20 -20.06
C ASN A 687 13.75 -25.54 -20.02
N ASN A 688 13.43 -26.04 -21.21
CA ASN A 688 12.72 -27.30 -21.45
C ASN A 688 13.34 -28.03 -22.66
N SER A 689 12.74 -29.15 -23.07
CA SER A 689 13.14 -29.94 -24.25
C SER A 689 12.17 -29.77 -25.43
N LEU A 690 11.53 -28.62 -25.56
CA LEU A 690 10.58 -28.34 -26.66
C LEU A 690 11.34 -28.16 -27.98
N PHE A 691 10.76 -28.66 -29.08
CA PHE A 691 11.38 -28.59 -30.39
C PHE A 691 10.40 -28.24 -31.51
N GLY A 692 10.93 -27.95 -32.70
CA GLY A 692 10.13 -27.57 -33.87
C GLY A 692 9.81 -26.07 -33.90
N GLN A 693 8.85 -25.68 -34.74
CA GLN A 693 8.60 -24.27 -35.04
C GLN A 693 7.75 -23.56 -33.97
N ILE A 694 8.01 -22.26 -33.81
CA ILE A 694 7.13 -21.35 -33.06
C ILE A 694 5.80 -21.21 -33.83
N PRO A 695 4.64 -21.60 -33.27
CA PRO A 695 3.37 -21.55 -33.99
C PRO A 695 2.95 -20.13 -34.38
N LEU A 696 2.53 -19.94 -35.64
CA LEU A 696 2.01 -18.66 -36.13
C LEU A 696 0.81 -18.15 -35.32
N SER A 697 0.04 -19.08 -34.72
CA SER A 697 -1.15 -18.78 -33.91
C SER A 697 -0.83 -18.07 -32.60
N LEU A 698 0.42 -18.05 -32.11
CA LEU A 698 0.80 -17.25 -30.95
C LEU A 698 0.55 -15.74 -31.17
N ALA A 699 0.53 -15.28 -32.42
CA ALA A 699 0.15 -13.91 -32.76
C ALA A 699 -1.32 -13.57 -32.45
N ASN A 700 -2.15 -14.54 -32.09
CA ASN A 700 -3.53 -14.33 -31.64
C ASN A 700 -3.64 -14.04 -30.14
N LEU A 701 -2.54 -14.13 -29.38
CA LEU A 701 -2.47 -13.82 -27.95
C LEU A 701 -2.47 -12.31 -27.71
N ILE A 702 -3.58 -11.65 -28.05
CA ILE A 702 -3.67 -10.19 -28.14
C ILE A 702 -3.39 -9.46 -26.82
N SER A 703 -3.53 -10.12 -25.67
CA SER A 703 -3.23 -9.56 -24.34
C SER A 703 -1.80 -9.86 -23.85
N LEU A 704 -0.97 -10.55 -24.63
CA LEU A 704 0.34 -11.02 -24.19
C LEU A 704 1.30 -9.84 -23.95
N GLU A 705 1.89 -9.81 -22.76
CA GLU A 705 2.88 -8.83 -22.31
C GLU A 705 4.28 -9.42 -22.17
N PHE A 706 4.38 -10.70 -21.80
CA PHE A 706 5.65 -11.39 -21.58
C PHE A 706 5.65 -12.76 -22.28
N LEU A 707 6.68 -13.00 -23.10
CA LEU A 707 6.90 -14.28 -23.78
C LEU A 707 8.33 -14.76 -23.61
N ASN A 708 8.52 -15.88 -22.90
CA ASN A 708 9.82 -16.52 -22.76
C ASN A 708 9.79 -17.95 -23.31
N LEU A 709 10.56 -18.18 -24.37
CA LEU A 709 10.76 -19.45 -25.06
C LEU A 709 12.23 -19.89 -25.04
N SER A 710 13.06 -19.22 -24.23
CA SER A 710 14.51 -19.45 -24.24
C SER A 710 14.91 -20.84 -23.76
N LEU A 711 16.15 -21.27 -24.05
CA LEU A 711 16.70 -22.55 -23.59
C LEU A 711 15.82 -23.75 -23.96
N ASN A 712 15.57 -23.90 -25.26
CA ASN A 712 14.84 -25.03 -25.84
C ASN A 712 15.55 -25.46 -27.15
N ALA A 713 14.96 -26.41 -27.88
CA ALA A 713 15.42 -26.88 -29.19
C ALA A 713 14.48 -26.41 -30.33
N LEU A 714 13.91 -25.21 -30.21
CA LEU A 714 13.00 -24.65 -31.21
C LEU A 714 13.77 -24.28 -32.48
N SER A 715 13.19 -24.55 -33.64
CA SER A 715 13.83 -24.36 -34.95
C SER A 715 12.92 -23.65 -35.95
N GLY A 716 13.45 -23.26 -37.11
CA GLY A 716 12.74 -22.43 -38.08
C GLY A 716 12.76 -20.95 -37.72
N SER A 717 11.87 -20.15 -38.32
CA SER A 717 11.89 -18.70 -38.16
C SER A 717 11.03 -18.17 -37.03
N ILE A 718 11.40 -16.98 -36.51
CA ILE A 718 10.54 -16.19 -35.63
C ILE A 718 9.35 -15.68 -36.48
N PRO A 719 8.09 -15.99 -36.12
CA PRO A 719 6.94 -15.54 -36.89
C PRO A 719 6.82 -14.02 -36.97
N MET A 720 6.83 -13.46 -38.19
CA MET A 720 6.58 -12.02 -38.43
C MET A 720 5.22 -11.56 -37.89
N SER A 721 4.26 -12.46 -37.73
CA SER A 721 2.95 -12.15 -37.16
C SER A 721 3.00 -11.67 -35.71
N LEU A 722 4.07 -12.00 -34.95
CA LEU A 722 4.24 -11.56 -33.56
C LEU A 722 4.42 -10.04 -33.42
N GLU A 723 4.83 -9.33 -34.48
CA GLU A 723 4.90 -7.86 -34.49
C GLU A 723 3.55 -7.20 -34.20
N LYS A 724 2.44 -7.91 -34.44
CA LYS A 724 1.07 -7.41 -34.23
C LYS A 724 0.67 -7.35 -32.76
N LEU A 725 1.43 -7.97 -31.86
CA LEU A 725 1.13 -8.00 -30.43
C LEU A 725 1.52 -6.66 -29.80
N SER A 726 0.56 -5.72 -29.76
CA SER A 726 0.79 -4.34 -29.32
C SER A 726 1.10 -4.18 -27.84
N TYR A 727 0.69 -5.15 -27.01
CA TYR A 727 0.93 -5.13 -25.56
C TYR A 727 2.19 -5.89 -25.14
N LEU A 728 2.88 -6.57 -26.08
CA LEU A 728 4.07 -7.36 -25.78
C LEU A 728 5.22 -6.43 -25.37
N LYS A 729 5.60 -6.49 -24.10
CA LYS A 729 6.65 -5.67 -23.48
C LYS A 729 8.01 -6.36 -23.53
N SER A 730 8.02 -7.69 -23.41
CA SER A 730 9.25 -8.48 -23.35
C SER A 730 9.11 -9.78 -24.11
N ILE A 731 10.14 -10.10 -24.90
CA ILE A 731 10.29 -11.38 -25.56
C ILE A 731 11.70 -11.93 -25.32
N ASN A 732 11.81 -13.23 -25.04
CA ASN A 732 13.08 -13.94 -24.99
C ASN A 732 12.96 -15.27 -25.74
N VAL A 733 13.75 -15.42 -26.81
CA VAL A 733 13.84 -16.63 -27.64
C VAL A 733 15.28 -17.16 -27.71
N SER A 734 16.13 -16.71 -26.79
CA SER A 734 17.55 -17.06 -26.77
C SER A 734 17.80 -18.54 -26.55
N PHE A 735 18.97 -19.03 -26.94
CA PHE A 735 19.43 -20.40 -26.79
C PHE A 735 18.43 -21.41 -27.37
N ASN A 736 18.15 -21.25 -28.67
CA ASN A 736 17.39 -22.16 -29.51
C ASN A 736 18.14 -22.38 -30.84
N ASP A 737 17.53 -23.12 -31.78
CA ASP A 737 18.02 -23.39 -33.14
C ASP A 737 17.26 -22.55 -34.20
N LEU A 738 16.86 -21.32 -33.86
CA LEU A 738 16.08 -20.46 -34.77
C LEU A 738 16.94 -19.86 -35.88
N GLU A 739 16.32 -19.64 -37.04
CA GLU A 739 16.96 -19.14 -38.26
C GLU A 739 16.13 -18.10 -39.02
N GLY A 740 16.78 -17.32 -39.88
CA GLY A 740 16.12 -16.31 -40.72
C GLY A 740 16.04 -14.92 -40.10
N VAL A 741 15.16 -14.08 -40.63
CA VAL A 741 15.11 -12.65 -40.31
C VAL A 741 14.43 -12.43 -38.95
N ILE A 742 15.02 -11.59 -38.09
CA ILE A 742 14.36 -11.10 -36.86
C ILE A 742 13.33 -10.03 -37.27
N PRO A 743 12.06 -10.13 -36.82
CA PRO A 743 11.06 -9.10 -37.06
C PRO A 743 11.54 -7.73 -36.55
N SER A 744 11.12 -6.63 -37.19
CA SER A 744 11.60 -5.28 -36.86
C SER A 744 10.54 -4.39 -36.21
N GLY A 745 9.26 -4.78 -36.28
CA GLY A 745 8.14 -4.08 -35.65
C GLY A 745 7.84 -4.54 -34.22
N GLY A 746 7.04 -3.76 -33.50
CA GLY A 746 6.56 -4.10 -32.15
C GLY A 746 7.69 -4.23 -31.12
N VAL A 747 7.59 -5.25 -30.25
CA VAL A 747 8.56 -5.51 -29.17
C VAL A 747 10.00 -5.69 -29.68
N PHE A 748 10.18 -6.22 -30.89
CA PHE A 748 11.50 -6.57 -31.45
C PHE A 748 12.37 -5.34 -31.70
N GLY A 749 11.77 -4.19 -32.05
CA GLY A 749 12.49 -2.93 -32.23
C GLY A 749 13.04 -2.34 -30.92
N HIS A 750 12.51 -2.76 -29.78
CA HIS A 750 12.93 -2.33 -28.44
C HIS A 750 13.60 -3.43 -27.61
N SER A 751 13.74 -4.64 -28.18
CA SER A 751 14.32 -5.81 -27.50
C SER A 751 15.85 -5.74 -27.49
N THR A 752 16.48 -6.32 -26.46
CA THR A 752 17.94 -6.36 -26.35
C THR A 752 18.52 -7.54 -27.14
N VAL A 753 19.83 -7.52 -27.42
CA VAL A 753 20.54 -8.66 -28.07
C VAL A 753 20.35 -9.95 -27.29
N GLN A 754 20.23 -9.83 -25.96
CA GLN A 754 20.11 -10.96 -25.05
C GLN A 754 18.89 -11.83 -25.38
N SER A 755 17.79 -11.22 -25.82
CA SER A 755 16.56 -11.92 -26.22
C SER A 755 16.75 -12.89 -27.39
N PHE A 756 17.83 -12.79 -28.16
CA PHE A 756 18.06 -13.59 -29.39
C PHE A 756 19.34 -14.42 -29.34
N LEU A 757 20.14 -14.29 -28.29
CA LEU A 757 21.46 -14.91 -28.14
C LEU A 757 21.40 -16.43 -28.36
N GLY A 758 22.48 -17.06 -28.83
CA GLY A 758 22.53 -18.53 -29.01
C GLY A 758 21.89 -19.08 -30.28
N ASN A 759 21.06 -18.30 -30.99
CA ASN A 759 20.47 -18.69 -32.28
C ASN A 759 21.39 -18.33 -33.45
N LYS A 760 22.19 -19.30 -33.93
CA LYS A 760 23.22 -19.04 -34.96
C LYS A 760 22.67 -18.66 -36.34
N GLY A 761 21.43 -19.01 -36.65
CA GLY A 761 20.81 -18.79 -37.96
C GLY A 761 20.08 -17.45 -38.10
N LEU A 762 19.97 -16.65 -37.05
CA LEU A 762 19.23 -15.38 -37.08
C LEU A 762 20.04 -14.24 -37.71
N CYS A 763 19.35 -13.37 -38.45
CA CYS A 763 19.94 -12.21 -39.13
C CYS A 763 18.97 -11.01 -39.16
N GLY A 764 19.46 -9.79 -39.42
CA GLY A 764 18.58 -8.66 -39.83
C GLY A 764 18.47 -7.44 -38.89
N MET A 765 19.11 -7.42 -37.72
CA MET A 765 19.17 -6.21 -36.87
C MET A 765 20.54 -5.51 -36.96
N HIS A 766 20.63 -4.46 -37.79
CA HIS A 766 21.86 -3.70 -38.02
C HIS A 766 22.40 -2.93 -36.79
N ILE A 767 21.60 -2.79 -35.72
CA ILE A 767 21.91 -1.94 -34.56
C ILE A 767 22.62 -2.74 -33.43
N LEU A 768 22.69 -4.07 -33.52
CA LEU A 768 22.90 -4.94 -32.34
C LEU A 768 23.89 -6.13 -32.57
N GLU A 769 24.91 -5.96 -33.41
CA GLU A 769 25.97 -6.98 -33.66
C GLU A 769 25.51 -8.34 -34.25
N ILE A 770 24.24 -8.49 -34.62
CA ILE A 770 23.71 -9.68 -35.32
C ILE A 770 24.06 -9.60 -36.82
N PRO A 771 24.50 -10.72 -37.46
CA PRO A 771 24.88 -10.71 -38.88
C PRO A 771 23.78 -10.16 -39.79
N ALA A 772 24.17 -9.33 -40.76
CA ALA A 772 23.25 -8.88 -41.81
C ALA A 772 22.83 -10.07 -42.67
N CYS A 773 21.54 -10.15 -43.03
CA CYS A 773 21.05 -11.21 -43.91
C CYS A 773 21.74 -11.13 -45.27
N ALA A 774 22.26 -12.26 -45.77
CA ALA A 774 22.91 -12.30 -47.06
C ALA A 774 21.90 -11.96 -48.18
N ILE A 775 22.10 -10.82 -48.86
CA ILE A 775 21.33 -10.45 -50.05
C ILE A 775 21.77 -11.37 -51.19
N THR A 776 21.05 -12.47 -51.40
CA THR A 776 21.22 -13.28 -52.62
C THR A 776 20.55 -12.59 -53.78
N ASN A 777 21.29 -11.74 -54.51
CA ASN A 777 20.94 -11.37 -55.88
C ASN A 777 21.57 -12.40 -56.84
N PRO A 778 20.77 -13.20 -57.56
CA PRO A 778 21.27 -14.23 -58.47
C PRO A 778 21.73 -13.59 -59.77
N GLY A 779 23.01 -13.22 -59.85
CA GLY A 779 23.58 -12.70 -61.09
C GLY A 779 25.00 -12.20 -60.93
N LYS A 780 25.95 -12.96 -61.51
CA LYS A 780 27.40 -12.69 -61.62
C LYS A 780 28.24 -13.04 -60.41
N GLN A 781 28.69 -14.30 -60.34
CA GLN A 781 30.09 -14.64 -60.02
C GLN A 781 30.40 -16.10 -60.40
N SER A 782 30.31 -16.43 -61.70
CA SER A 782 30.66 -17.74 -62.26
C SER A 782 32.13 -17.85 -62.72
N LYS A 783 33.06 -17.14 -62.09
CA LYS A 783 34.50 -17.21 -62.46
C LYS A 783 35.49 -17.40 -61.31
N LEU A 784 35.05 -17.41 -60.05
CA LEU A 784 35.95 -17.68 -58.91
C LEU A 784 35.95 -19.16 -58.44
N LYS A 785 34.90 -19.93 -58.77
CA LYS A 785 34.76 -21.34 -58.35
C LYS A 785 35.64 -22.34 -59.11
N GLU A 786 36.27 -21.93 -60.21
CA GLU A 786 37.08 -22.85 -61.04
C GLU A 786 38.58 -22.87 -60.64
N VAL A 787 39.04 -21.90 -59.85
CA VAL A 787 40.45 -21.78 -59.43
C VAL A 787 40.69 -22.36 -58.02
N LEU A 788 39.72 -22.28 -57.11
CA LEU A 788 39.87 -22.84 -55.75
C LEU A 788 39.87 -24.38 -55.71
N LEU A 789 39.24 -25.05 -56.68
CA LEU A 789 39.08 -26.51 -56.69
C LEU A 789 40.36 -27.27 -57.10
N LYS A 790 41.36 -26.57 -57.67
CA LYS A 790 42.64 -27.18 -58.10
C LYS A 790 43.79 -27.05 -57.07
N ILE A 791 43.59 -26.32 -55.97
CA ILE A 791 44.63 -26.08 -54.94
C ILE A 791 44.33 -26.81 -53.63
N VAL A 792 43.06 -27.04 -53.29
CA VAL A 792 42.67 -27.57 -51.97
C VAL A 792 42.79 -29.10 -51.88
N THR A 793 42.72 -29.83 -53.00
CA THR A 793 42.70 -31.30 -53.02
C THR A 793 44.03 -32.01 -52.66
N PRO A 794 45.23 -31.49 -52.95
CA PRO A 794 46.48 -32.12 -52.52
C PRO A 794 46.84 -31.86 -51.05
N VAL A 795 46.38 -30.74 -50.47
CA VAL A 795 46.74 -30.29 -49.11
C VAL A 795 46.00 -31.08 -48.02
N VAL A 796 44.77 -31.53 -48.30
CA VAL A 796 43.94 -32.31 -47.38
C VAL A 796 44.46 -33.76 -47.22
N ILE A 797 45.05 -34.33 -48.27
CA ILE A 797 45.58 -35.71 -48.24
C ILE A 797 46.93 -35.77 -47.50
N SER A 798 47.77 -34.74 -47.66
CA SER A 798 49.04 -34.59 -46.93
C SER A 798 48.84 -34.39 -45.42
N SER A 799 47.88 -33.57 -45.03
CA SER A 799 47.57 -33.27 -43.63
C SER A 799 47.00 -34.47 -42.86
N LEU A 800 46.21 -35.34 -43.51
CA LEU A 800 45.67 -36.56 -42.89
C LEU A 800 46.76 -37.63 -42.61
N LEU A 801 47.77 -37.76 -43.47
CA LEU A 801 48.91 -38.67 -43.27
C LEU A 801 49.84 -38.18 -42.14
N ILE A 802 50.03 -36.87 -42.03
CA ILE A 802 50.81 -36.25 -40.95
C ILE A 802 50.08 -36.41 -39.61
N PHE A 803 48.76 -36.25 -39.57
CA PHE A 803 47.96 -36.41 -38.34
C PHE A 803 47.99 -37.85 -37.80
N LEU A 804 48.05 -38.85 -38.69
CA LEU A 804 48.14 -40.27 -38.31
C LEU A 804 49.54 -40.65 -37.77
N LEU A 805 50.61 -40.03 -38.30
CA LEU A 805 51.97 -40.23 -37.80
C LEU A 805 52.22 -39.47 -36.48
N VAL A 806 51.64 -38.28 -36.32
CA VAL A 806 51.73 -37.45 -35.11
C VAL A 806 50.94 -38.06 -33.96
N SER A 807 49.77 -38.67 -34.21
CA SER A 807 48.98 -39.35 -33.17
C SER A 807 49.67 -40.61 -32.63
N ILE A 808 50.34 -41.40 -33.49
CA ILE A 808 51.17 -42.55 -33.06
C ILE A 808 52.42 -42.09 -32.29
N TRP A 809 52.97 -40.92 -32.62
CA TRP A 809 54.12 -40.33 -31.92
C TRP A 809 53.73 -39.72 -30.56
N LEU A 810 52.55 -39.09 -30.44
CA LEU A 810 52.02 -38.52 -29.20
C LEU A 810 51.65 -39.61 -28.18
N MET A 811 51.12 -40.76 -28.63
CA MET A 811 50.84 -41.91 -27.75
C MET A 811 52.11 -42.53 -27.14
N LYS A 812 53.29 -42.30 -27.73
CA LYS A 812 54.58 -42.76 -27.18
C LYS A 812 55.29 -41.73 -26.27
N ARG A 813 54.81 -40.49 -26.18
CA ARG A 813 55.56 -39.39 -25.54
C ARG A 813 55.00 -38.84 -24.22
N GLN A 814 53.87 -39.31 -23.71
CA GLN A 814 53.43 -39.00 -22.33
C GLN A 814 54.05 -39.94 -21.28
N LYS A 815 55.39 -40.05 -21.32
CA LYS A 815 56.26 -40.34 -20.17
C LYS A 815 57.19 -39.14 -20.00
N LYS A 816 57.27 -38.62 -18.77
CA LYS A 816 58.16 -37.57 -18.22
C LYS A 816 57.69 -36.11 -18.27
N GLU A 817 57.25 -35.69 -17.09
CA GLU A 817 57.59 -34.48 -16.32
C GLU A 817 58.40 -33.31 -16.94
N LYS A 818 57.94 -32.11 -16.50
CA LYS A 818 58.66 -30.93 -15.94
C LYS A 818 59.11 -29.75 -16.82
N SER A 819 58.46 -28.61 -16.50
CA SER A 819 58.90 -27.20 -16.33
C SER A 819 60.14 -26.63 -17.04
N LYS A 820 60.00 -25.46 -17.69
CA LYS A 820 60.44 -24.12 -17.21
C LYS A 820 60.22 -23.02 -18.28
N ASP A 821 59.53 -21.94 -17.88
CA ASP A 821 59.76 -20.47 -18.05
C ASP A 821 60.75 -19.98 -19.14
N VAL A 822 60.63 -18.84 -19.86
CA VAL A 822 60.01 -17.49 -19.76
C VAL A 822 59.82 -17.03 -21.25
N GLU A 823 58.88 -16.19 -21.72
CA GLU A 823 58.82 -14.72 -21.57
C GLU A 823 57.63 -14.20 -22.41
N LYS A 824 56.79 -13.34 -21.83
CA LYS A 824 55.61 -12.71 -22.47
C LYS A 824 55.85 -11.21 -22.61
N VAL A 825 55.55 -10.67 -23.79
CA VAL A 825 55.30 -9.23 -24.03
C VAL A 825 53.81 -9.08 -24.41
N PRO A 826 53.11 -8.02 -23.97
CA PRO A 826 51.68 -8.08 -23.67
C PRO A 826 50.81 -7.65 -24.85
N GLU A 827 49.78 -8.46 -25.13
CA GLU A 827 48.68 -8.08 -26.01
C GLU A 827 47.47 -7.55 -25.21
N ILE A 828 46.89 -6.52 -25.79
CA ILE A 828 45.76 -5.68 -25.38
C ILE A 828 44.58 -6.51 -24.86
N ARG A 829 44.19 -6.30 -23.59
CA ARG A 829 43.04 -6.96 -22.94
C ARG A 829 41.72 -6.50 -23.58
N THR A 830 41.14 -7.35 -24.42
CA THR A 830 39.69 -7.39 -24.61
C THR A 830 39.07 -8.01 -23.35
N HIS A 831 38.12 -7.33 -22.71
CA HIS A 831 37.53 -7.80 -21.45
C HIS A 831 36.74 -9.09 -21.73
N GLN A 832 37.14 -10.19 -21.10
CA GLN A 832 36.48 -11.49 -21.23
C GLN A 832 35.16 -11.44 -20.45
N LEU A 833 34.02 -11.57 -21.14
CA LEU A 833 32.71 -11.69 -20.50
C LEU A 833 32.61 -13.07 -19.82
N VAL A 834 32.27 -13.09 -18.53
CA VAL A 834 32.12 -14.31 -17.73
C VAL A 834 30.64 -14.70 -17.72
N SER A 835 30.32 -15.93 -18.11
CA SER A 835 28.94 -16.44 -18.15
C SER A 835 28.44 -16.90 -16.78
N TYR A 836 27.12 -17.07 -16.62
CA TYR A 836 26.55 -17.66 -15.40
C TYR A 836 27.16 -19.03 -15.09
N HIS A 837 27.37 -19.85 -16.11
CA HIS A 837 28.00 -21.16 -15.96
C HIS A 837 29.44 -21.06 -15.45
N ASP A 838 30.21 -20.06 -15.90
CA ASP A 838 31.57 -19.83 -15.40
C ASP A 838 31.56 -19.40 -13.93
N ILE A 839 30.58 -18.58 -13.51
CA ILE A 839 30.39 -18.22 -12.09
C ILE A 839 29.95 -19.43 -11.26
N GLN A 840 29.02 -20.22 -11.77
CA GLN A 840 28.52 -21.43 -11.11
C GLN A 840 29.64 -22.44 -10.92
N GLN A 841 30.50 -22.65 -11.92
CA GLN A 841 31.70 -23.48 -11.76
C GLN A 841 32.71 -22.85 -10.79
N ALA A 842 32.98 -21.55 -10.91
CA ALA A 842 33.95 -20.85 -10.08
C ALA A 842 33.60 -20.89 -8.59
N THR A 843 32.30 -20.88 -8.26
CA THR A 843 31.77 -20.89 -6.88
C THR A 843 31.44 -22.30 -6.36
N ASN A 844 31.77 -23.35 -7.13
CA ASN A 844 31.36 -24.73 -6.83
C ASN A 844 29.83 -24.87 -6.64
N ASN A 845 29.06 -24.31 -7.57
CA ASN A 845 27.61 -24.26 -7.55
C ASN A 845 27.05 -23.46 -6.37
N PHE A 846 27.64 -22.29 -6.09
CA PHE A 846 27.29 -21.40 -4.96
C PHE A 846 27.31 -22.11 -3.59
N ASP A 847 28.29 -22.99 -3.40
CA ASP A 847 28.50 -23.73 -2.16
C ASP A 847 28.55 -22.78 -0.94
N GLU A 848 27.86 -23.12 0.16
CA GLU A 848 27.89 -22.34 1.39
C GLU A 848 29.30 -22.20 1.97
N LEU A 849 30.20 -23.17 1.71
CA LEU A 849 31.60 -23.10 2.12
C LEU A 849 32.37 -21.97 1.41
N ASN A 850 31.85 -21.50 0.27
CA ASN A 850 32.41 -20.39 -0.50
C ASN A 850 31.72 -19.05 -0.20
N LEU A 851 30.67 -19.03 0.62
CA LEU A 851 29.98 -17.79 1.01
C LEU A 851 30.87 -17.00 1.99
N ILE A 852 31.28 -15.79 1.60
CA ILE A 852 32.16 -14.93 2.41
C ILE A 852 31.42 -13.76 3.07
N GLY A 853 30.18 -13.49 2.68
CA GLY A 853 29.32 -12.52 3.36
C GLY A 853 27.93 -12.40 2.73
N VAL A 854 26.93 -12.00 3.52
CA VAL A 854 25.58 -11.67 3.07
C VAL A 854 25.26 -10.26 3.54
N GLY A 855 24.85 -9.39 2.62
CA GLY A 855 24.52 -7.99 2.91
C GLY A 855 23.14 -7.60 2.36
N SER A 856 22.74 -6.35 2.56
CA SER A 856 21.43 -5.82 2.16
C SER A 856 21.19 -5.74 0.64
N SER A 857 22.21 -6.04 -0.16
CA SER A 857 22.15 -6.06 -1.63
C SER A 857 22.35 -7.46 -2.23
N GLY A 858 22.66 -8.47 -1.42
CA GLY A 858 22.86 -9.85 -1.86
C GLY A 858 24.02 -10.57 -1.17
N SER A 859 24.47 -11.67 -1.77
CA SER A 859 25.47 -12.60 -1.21
C SER A 859 26.80 -12.49 -1.96
N VAL A 860 27.92 -12.53 -1.24
CA VAL A 860 29.27 -12.52 -1.82
C VAL A 860 29.91 -13.89 -1.64
N TYR A 861 30.32 -14.50 -2.75
CA TYR A 861 31.01 -15.78 -2.79
C TYR A 861 32.47 -15.61 -3.18
N LYS A 862 33.36 -16.41 -2.59
CA LYS A 862 34.69 -16.64 -3.12
C LYS A 862 34.61 -17.62 -4.28
N GLY A 863 35.16 -17.25 -5.43
CA GLY A 863 35.23 -18.13 -6.60
C GLY A 863 36.64 -18.23 -7.18
N THR A 864 36.88 -19.27 -7.97
CA THR A 864 38.10 -19.41 -8.77
C THR A 864 37.75 -19.54 -10.25
N LEU A 865 38.10 -18.54 -11.05
CA LEU A 865 37.85 -18.57 -12.50
C LEU A 865 38.67 -19.68 -13.18
N SER A 866 38.28 -20.08 -14.39
CA SER A 866 38.97 -21.11 -15.19
C SER A 866 40.44 -20.79 -15.51
N SER A 867 40.84 -19.51 -15.39
CA SER A 867 42.23 -19.04 -15.45
C SER A 867 43.06 -19.35 -14.20
N GLY A 868 42.45 -19.84 -13.12
CA GLY A 868 43.06 -20.02 -11.80
C GLY A 868 43.03 -18.76 -10.91
N THR A 869 42.37 -17.69 -11.35
CA THR A 869 42.29 -16.41 -10.61
C THR A 869 41.22 -16.47 -9.53
N ALA A 870 41.59 -16.17 -8.28
CA ALA A 870 40.63 -16.01 -7.17
C ALA A 870 39.86 -14.69 -7.31
N VAL A 871 38.53 -14.76 -7.16
CA VAL A 871 37.60 -13.64 -7.34
C VAL A 871 36.55 -13.60 -6.23
N ALA A 872 36.06 -12.40 -5.93
CA ALA A 872 34.88 -12.20 -5.10
C ALA A 872 33.67 -11.95 -6.02
N ILE A 873 32.64 -12.79 -5.90
CA ILE A 873 31.47 -12.76 -6.77
C ILE A 873 30.30 -12.28 -5.92
N LYS A 874 29.96 -11.00 -6.03
CA LYS A 874 28.79 -10.40 -5.37
C LYS A 874 27.57 -10.66 -6.23
N VAL A 875 26.71 -11.57 -5.79
CA VAL A 875 25.46 -12.00 -6.42
C VAL A 875 24.31 -11.24 -5.79
N LEU A 876 23.48 -10.58 -6.60
CA LEU A 876 22.36 -9.80 -6.08
C LEU A 876 21.12 -10.66 -5.90
N ASP A 877 20.30 -10.26 -4.94
CA ASP A 877 18.94 -10.75 -4.79
C ASP A 877 18.04 -10.11 -5.86
N LEU A 878 17.55 -10.93 -6.79
CA LEU A 878 16.75 -10.49 -7.94
C LEU A 878 15.26 -10.35 -7.61
N GLU A 879 14.81 -10.75 -6.42
CA GLU A 879 13.39 -10.66 -6.01
C GLU A 879 12.97 -9.24 -5.59
N ASN A 880 13.94 -8.31 -5.42
CA ASN A 880 13.70 -6.95 -4.94
C ASN A 880 14.05 -5.87 -5.98
N GLU A 881 13.03 -5.16 -6.49
CA GLU A 881 13.18 -4.09 -7.49
C GLU A 881 14.06 -2.92 -6.98
N GLN A 882 14.06 -2.64 -5.67
CA GLN A 882 14.91 -1.62 -5.07
C GLN A 882 16.40 -2.03 -5.06
N VAL A 883 16.70 -3.33 -4.93
CA VAL A 883 18.06 -3.88 -5.05
C VAL A 883 18.54 -3.81 -6.50
N CYS A 884 17.65 -3.98 -7.48
CA CYS A 884 17.99 -3.78 -8.90
C CYS A 884 18.39 -2.33 -9.23
N LYS A 885 17.68 -1.32 -8.68
CA LYS A 885 18.04 0.11 -8.85
C LYS A 885 19.40 0.45 -8.21
N ARG A 886 19.71 -0.16 -7.07
CA ARG A 886 21.02 -0.03 -6.39
C ARG A 886 22.15 -0.64 -7.24
N PHE A 887 21.90 -1.78 -7.87
CA PHE A 887 22.85 -2.39 -8.81
C PHE A 887 23.13 -1.52 -10.03
N ASP A 888 22.10 -0.95 -10.66
CA ASP A 888 22.28 -0.09 -11.83
C ASP A 888 23.11 1.16 -11.47
N THR A 889 22.89 1.71 -10.27
CA THR A 889 23.68 2.82 -9.71
C THR A 889 25.13 2.40 -9.45
N GLU A 890 25.36 1.25 -8.81
CA GLU A 890 26.70 0.69 -8.56
C GLU A 890 27.43 0.41 -9.88
N CYS A 891 26.74 -0.12 -10.90
CA CYS A 891 27.29 -0.31 -12.25
C CYS A 891 27.67 1.01 -12.93
N GLU A 892 26.82 2.04 -12.82
CA GLU A 892 27.08 3.35 -13.39
C GLU A 892 28.32 4.01 -12.77
N VAL A 893 28.47 3.93 -11.46
CA VAL A 893 29.66 4.45 -10.76
C VAL A 893 30.90 3.63 -11.12
N MET A 894 30.85 2.30 -10.98
CA MET A 894 31.97 1.39 -11.25
C MET A 894 32.47 1.42 -12.69
N ARG A 895 31.61 1.75 -13.66
CA ARG A 895 32.02 1.93 -15.07
C ARG A 895 32.93 3.14 -15.25
N ASN A 896 32.79 4.16 -14.40
CA ASN A 896 33.40 5.46 -14.58
C ASN A 896 34.62 5.71 -13.67
N VAL A 897 34.85 4.87 -12.65
CA VAL A 897 35.94 5.03 -11.68
C VAL A 897 37.05 3.99 -11.87
N ARG A 898 38.32 4.42 -11.80
CA ARG A 898 39.48 3.51 -11.79
C ARG A 898 40.58 4.13 -10.92
N HIS A 899 40.79 3.56 -9.73
CA HIS A 899 41.79 4.04 -8.79
C HIS A 899 42.40 2.87 -8.01
N ARG A 900 43.67 2.99 -7.61
CA ARG A 900 44.41 1.91 -6.92
C ARG A 900 43.82 1.53 -5.56
N ASN A 901 43.12 2.46 -4.90
CA ASN A 901 42.48 2.26 -3.59
C ASN A 901 40.95 2.04 -3.72
N LEU A 902 40.45 1.64 -4.90
CA LEU A 902 39.06 1.23 -5.11
C LEU A 902 39.03 -0.25 -5.49
N VAL A 903 38.05 -1.01 -5.01
CA VAL A 903 37.92 -2.44 -5.31
C VAL A 903 37.81 -2.64 -6.83
N PRO A 904 38.77 -3.34 -7.47
CA PRO A 904 38.75 -3.49 -8.92
C PRO A 904 37.61 -4.41 -9.40
N VAL A 905 36.80 -3.91 -10.32
CA VAL A 905 35.83 -4.72 -11.06
C VAL A 905 36.55 -5.43 -12.20
N ILE A 906 36.55 -6.77 -12.17
CA ILE A 906 37.12 -7.60 -13.24
C ILE A 906 36.13 -7.65 -14.41
N THR A 907 34.88 -7.99 -14.12
CA THR A 907 33.78 -8.02 -15.09
C THR A 907 32.43 -8.05 -14.37
N THR A 908 31.35 -8.03 -15.14
CA THR A 908 29.99 -8.25 -14.63
C THR A 908 29.40 -9.46 -15.35
N CYS A 909 28.52 -10.17 -14.65
CA CYS A 909 27.67 -11.19 -15.25
C CYS A 909 26.23 -10.73 -15.06
N SER A 910 25.51 -10.59 -16.16
CA SER A 910 24.09 -10.29 -16.14
C SER A 910 23.37 -11.29 -17.03
N SER A 911 22.41 -11.99 -16.45
CA SER A 911 21.51 -12.91 -17.11
C SER A 911 20.17 -12.89 -16.38
N ASP A 912 19.17 -13.59 -16.90
CA ASP A 912 17.84 -13.68 -16.27
C ASP A 912 17.87 -14.35 -14.89
N TYR A 913 18.93 -15.11 -14.57
CA TYR A 913 19.08 -15.88 -13.32
C TYR A 913 20.08 -15.29 -12.33
N ILE A 914 20.94 -14.39 -12.80
CA ILE A 914 21.97 -13.77 -11.96
C ILE A 914 22.28 -12.37 -12.44
N ARG A 915 22.39 -11.43 -11.50
CA ARG A 915 23.21 -10.25 -11.67
C ARG A 915 24.35 -10.36 -10.67
N ALA A 916 25.59 -10.25 -11.15
CA ALA A 916 26.75 -10.36 -10.29
C ALA A 916 27.90 -9.46 -10.73
N PHE A 917 28.58 -8.88 -9.74
CA PHE A 917 29.92 -8.33 -9.93
C PHE A 917 30.97 -9.41 -9.69
N VAL A 918 31.88 -9.55 -10.64
CA VAL A 918 33.11 -10.32 -10.45
C VAL A 918 34.20 -9.31 -10.09
N LEU A 919 34.50 -9.23 -8.80
CA LEU A 919 35.47 -8.34 -8.20
C LEU A 919 36.77 -9.10 -7.94
N GLN A 920 37.87 -8.35 -7.85
CA GLN A 920 39.10 -8.91 -7.31
C GLN A 920 38.87 -9.36 -5.86
N PHE A 921 39.29 -10.58 -5.53
CA PHE A 921 39.20 -11.09 -4.17
C PHE A 921 40.23 -10.40 -3.27
N MET A 922 39.77 -9.92 -2.11
CA MET A 922 40.61 -9.27 -1.09
C MET A 922 40.88 -10.26 0.04
N PRO A 923 42.06 -10.91 0.09
CA PRO A 923 42.27 -12.07 0.96
C PRO A 923 42.36 -11.73 2.45
N ASN A 924 42.71 -10.49 2.79
CA ASN A 924 42.78 -10.05 4.18
C ASN A 924 41.41 -9.62 4.75
N GLY A 925 40.35 -9.60 3.93
CA GLY A 925 38.98 -9.29 4.37
C GLY A 925 38.75 -7.80 4.64
N SER A 926 37.69 -7.47 5.40
CA SER A 926 37.34 -6.08 5.73
C SER A 926 38.08 -5.53 6.94
N LEU A 927 38.22 -4.20 7.02
CA LEU A 927 38.77 -3.50 8.17
C LEU A 927 37.99 -3.80 9.45
N GLU A 928 36.67 -3.95 9.37
CA GLU A 928 35.83 -4.37 10.51
C GLU A 928 36.33 -5.69 11.13
N ASN A 929 36.70 -6.68 10.31
CA ASN A 929 37.22 -7.95 10.80
C ASN A 929 38.55 -7.78 11.55
N TRP A 930 39.39 -6.82 11.14
CA TRP A 930 40.66 -6.52 11.80
C TRP A 930 40.51 -5.66 13.06
N LEU A 931 39.40 -4.95 13.19
CA LEU A 931 39.08 -4.22 14.42
C LEU A 931 38.44 -5.13 15.46
N TYR A 932 37.60 -6.10 15.08
CA TYR A 932 36.74 -6.79 16.07
C TYR A 932 36.94 -8.30 16.21
N LYS A 933 37.75 -8.98 15.37
CA LYS A 933 38.08 -10.40 15.59
C LYS A 933 39.25 -10.56 16.56
N GLU A 934 39.15 -11.53 17.46
CA GLU A 934 40.13 -11.76 18.54
C GLU A 934 41.53 -12.15 18.02
N ASP A 935 41.64 -12.72 16.82
CA ASP A 935 42.90 -13.24 16.24
C ASP A 935 43.64 -12.24 15.35
N ARG A 936 43.14 -11.01 15.19
CA ARG A 936 43.66 -10.03 14.21
C ARG A 936 43.70 -8.64 14.78
N HIS A 937 44.86 -7.98 14.73
CA HIS A 937 45.04 -6.61 15.21
C HIS A 937 45.89 -5.81 14.22
N LEU A 938 45.65 -4.49 14.15
CA LEU A 938 46.45 -3.54 13.38
C LEU A 938 47.24 -2.65 14.33
N ASN A 939 48.54 -2.53 14.09
CA ASN A 939 49.37 -1.55 14.79
C ASN A 939 49.07 -0.12 14.29
N LEU A 940 49.59 0.88 15.01
CA LEU A 940 49.35 2.29 14.70
C LEU A 940 49.73 2.67 13.25
N HIS A 941 50.88 2.21 12.75
CA HIS A 941 51.34 2.48 11.39
C HIS A 941 50.37 1.92 10.33
N GLN A 942 49.91 0.68 10.52
CA GLN A 942 48.95 0.04 9.63
C GLN A 942 47.61 0.78 9.63
N ARG A 943 47.14 1.25 10.78
CA ARG A 943 45.90 2.05 10.85
C ARG A 943 46.03 3.40 10.14
N VAL A 944 47.16 4.09 10.31
CA VAL A 944 47.46 5.33 9.56
C VAL A 944 47.44 5.06 8.06
N SER A 945 48.10 3.99 7.61
CA SER A 945 48.20 3.61 6.20
C SER A 945 46.83 3.28 5.59
N VAL A 946 46.02 2.46 6.28
CA VAL A 946 44.66 2.09 5.85
C VAL A 946 43.75 3.32 5.74
N MET A 947 43.83 4.24 6.72
CA MET A 947 43.03 5.47 6.69
C MET A 947 43.51 6.42 5.58
N LEU A 948 44.81 6.51 5.32
CA LEU A 948 45.37 7.29 4.22
C LEU A 948 44.92 6.74 2.85
N ASP A 949 45.04 5.43 2.64
CA ASP A 949 44.58 4.75 1.42
C ASP A 949 43.08 5.00 1.16
N THR A 950 42.28 4.90 2.22
CA THR A 950 40.84 5.20 2.17
C THR A 950 40.59 6.67 1.84
N ALA A 951 41.34 7.60 2.43
CA ALA A 951 41.20 9.02 2.13
C ALA A 951 41.54 9.34 0.67
N MET A 952 42.56 8.69 0.11
CA MET A 952 42.94 8.85 -1.30
C MET A 952 41.85 8.36 -2.26
N ALA A 953 41.18 7.26 -1.92
CA ALA A 953 40.04 6.77 -2.68
C ALA A 953 38.87 7.76 -2.71
N VAL A 954 38.49 8.30 -1.54
CA VAL A 954 37.36 9.24 -1.44
C VAL A 954 37.71 10.60 -2.06
N GLU A 955 38.96 11.07 -1.93
CA GLU A 955 39.43 12.29 -2.60
C GLU A 955 39.30 12.17 -4.12
N TYR A 956 39.66 11.02 -4.69
CA TYR A 956 39.49 10.71 -6.10
C TYR A 956 38.01 10.70 -6.53
N LEU A 957 37.10 10.14 -5.71
CA LEU A 957 35.66 10.17 -6.01
C LEU A 957 35.08 11.59 -6.03
N HIS A 958 35.54 12.45 -5.12
CA HIS A 958 35.07 13.83 -4.99
C HIS A 958 35.67 14.78 -6.02
N HIS A 959 36.94 14.61 -6.38
CA HIS A 959 37.70 15.59 -7.17
C HIS A 959 38.30 15.03 -8.47
N GLY A 960 38.30 13.71 -8.67
CA GLY A 960 38.90 13.04 -9.84
C GLY A 960 38.03 13.07 -11.10
N HIS A 961 36.78 13.54 -11.01
CA HIS A 961 35.82 13.57 -12.11
C HIS A 961 35.14 14.95 -12.25
N VAL A 962 34.62 15.24 -13.44
CA VAL A 962 33.89 16.50 -13.75
C VAL A 962 32.64 16.66 -12.87
N THR A 963 32.04 15.54 -12.47
CA THR A 963 30.88 15.44 -11.58
C THR A 963 31.30 14.65 -10.34
N PRO A 964 31.21 15.23 -9.13
CA PRO A 964 31.58 14.54 -7.90
C PRO A 964 30.72 13.29 -7.68
N ILE A 965 31.37 12.21 -7.22
CA ILE A 965 30.71 10.96 -6.83
C ILE A 965 30.74 10.88 -5.30
N VAL A 966 29.57 10.80 -4.67
CA VAL A 966 29.43 10.70 -3.20
C VAL A 966 29.13 9.24 -2.85
N HIS A 967 29.95 8.63 -1.99
CA HIS A 967 29.90 7.21 -1.64
C HIS A 967 28.64 6.86 -0.83
N CYS A 968 28.27 7.70 0.13
CA CYS A 968 27.10 7.62 1.00
C CYS A 968 27.08 6.51 2.08
N ASP A 969 27.96 5.50 2.01
CA ASP A 969 28.05 4.43 3.02
C ASP A 969 29.50 4.10 3.44
N LEU A 970 30.26 5.09 3.91
CA LEU A 970 31.62 4.85 4.39
C LEU A 970 31.61 4.30 5.82
N LYS A 971 32.12 3.08 6.00
CA LYS A 971 32.24 2.34 7.28
C LYS A 971 33.32 1.26 7.19
N PRO A 972 33.86 0.74 8.31
CA PRO A 972 34.90 -0.29 8.28
C PRO A 972 34.54 -1.57 7.50
N ALA A 973 33.26 -1.95 7.44
CA ALA A 973 32.82 -3.12 6.69
C ALA A 973 33.04 -2.98 5.16
N ASN A 974 33.06 -1.75 4.65
CA ASN A 974 33.19 -1.42 3.22
C ASN A 974 34.64 -1.10 2.81
N ILE A 975 35.60 -1.19 3.75
CA ILE A 975 37.03 -1.03 3.50
C ILE A 975 37.67 -2.42 3.47
N LEU A 976 38.13 -2.87 2.30
CA LEU A 976 38.73 -4.19 2.11
C LEU A 976 40.26 -4.10 2.00
N LEU A 977 40.96 -5.11 2.50
CA LEU A 977 42.42 -5.18 2.51
C LEU A 977 42.93 -6.25 1.54
N ASP A 978 43.85 -5.85 0.65
CA ASP A 978 44.51 -6.77 -0.28
C ASP A 978 45.67 -7.56 0.37
N GLU A 979 46.42 -8.33 -0.42
CA GLU A 979 47.56 -9.15 0.04
C GLU A 979 48.65 -8.33 0.75
N ASP A 980 48.82 -7.06 0.38
CA ASP A 980 49.85 -6.15 0.89
C ASP A 980 49.32 -5.22 2.01
N MET A 981 48.11 -5.49 2.54
CA MET A 981 47.41 -4.67 3.54
C MET A 981 47.05 -3.25 3.04
N VAL A 982 46.95 -3.05 1.73
CA VAL A 982 46.51 -1.79 1.11
C VAL A 982 44.99 -1.72 1.15
N ALA A 983 44.45 -0.58 1.55
CA ALA A 983 43.00 -0.41 1.68
C ALA A 983 42.32 -0.05 0.35
N HIS A 984 41.18 -0.71 0.13
CA HIS A 984 40.34 -0.58 -1.05
C HIS A 984 38.88 -0.30 -0.64
N VAL A 985 38.32 0.83 -1.08
CA VAL A 985 36.91 1.18 -0.82
C VAL A 985 36.00 0.43 -1.80
N GLY A 986 34.96 -0.21 -1.26
CA GLY A 986 33.95 -0.97 -2.02
C GLY A 986 32.51 -0.69 -1.58
N ASP A 987 31.56 -1.34 -2.26
CA ASP A 987 30.10 -1.25 -2.05
C ASP A 987 29.47 0.14 -2.36
N PHE A 988 29.17 0.36 -3.65
CA PHE A 988 28.64 1.64 -4.16
C PHE A 988 27.12 1.62 -4.37
N GLY A 989 26.41 0.68 -3.73
CA GLY A 989 24.99 0.42 -3.96
C GLY A 989 24.06 1.61 -3.69
N ILE A 990 24.48 2.58 -2.87
CA ILE A 990 23.70 3.81 -2.58
C ILE A 990 24.42 5.11 -2.97
N SER A 991 25.53 5.01 -3.72
CA SER A 991 26.30 6.17 -4.14
C SER A 991 25.53 7.09 -5.10
N LYS A 992 25.95 8.36 -5.20
CA LYS A 992 25.28 9.36 -6.06
C LYS A 992 26.29 10.11 -6.93
N ILE A 993 25.96 10.28 -8.20
CA ILE A 993 26.69 11.16 -9.13
C ILE A 993 25.99 12.53 -9.12
N LEU A 994 26.67 13.58 -8.67
CA LEU A 994 26.08 14.92 -8.55
C LEU A 994 26.05 15.63 -9.92
N ALA A 995 24.90 16.21 -10.29
CA ALA A 995 24.76 16.96 -11.54
C ALA A 995 25.57 18.27 -11.52
N ILE A 996 26.10 18.67 -12.69
CA ILE A 996 27.02 19.83 -12.89
C ILE A 996 26.51 21.16 -12.27
N SER A 997 25.20 21.30 -12.03
CA SER A 997 24.56 22.51 -11.48
C SER A 997 24.15 22.43 -10.00
N LYS A 998 24.42 21.32 -9.29
CA LYS A 998 23.99 21.12 -7.90
C LYS A 998 25.14 20.61 -7.02
N SER A 999 25.39 21.31 -5.90
CA SER A 999 26.33 20.89 -4.86
C SER A 999 25.78 19.81 -3.91
N MET A 1000 24.48 19.51 -4.01
CA MET A 1000 23.74 18.60 -3.12
C MET A 1000 22.64 17.85 -3.88
N ALA A 1001 22.32 16.63 -3.44
CA ALA A 1001 21.21 15.81 -3.95
C ALA A 1001 20.30 15.34 -2.80
N TYR A 1002 19.06 14.93 -3.11
CA TYR A 1002 18.14 14.35 -2.12
C TYR A 1002 18.06 12.83 -2.29
N THR A 1003 17.91 12.08 -1.20
CA THR A 1003 17.77 10.62 -1.23
C THR A 1003 16.75 10.12 -0.21
N GLU A 1004 16.04 9.04 -0.59
CA GLU A 1004 15.08 8.31 0.27
C GLU A 1004 15.75 7.09 0.94
N THR A 1005 16.98 6.74 0.56
CA THR A 1005 17.76 5.64 1.19
C THR A 1005 18.84 6.25 2.09
N LEU A 1006 18.77 5.95 3.38
CA LEU A 1006 19.73 6.38 4.40
C LEU A 1006 20.96 5.46 4.44
N GLY A 1007 22.13 6.01 4.75
CA GLY A 1007 23.37 5.25 4.99
C GLY A 1007 23.35 4.46 6.31
N THR A 1008 24.49 3.90 6.71
CA THR A 1008 24.57 3.10 7.95
C THR A 1008 24.51 3.96 9.22
N LEU A 1009 23.57 3.64 10.11
CA LEU A 1009 23.36 4.29 11.40
C LEU A 1009 24.67 4.41 12.20
N GLY A 1010 24.93 5.59 12.78
CA GLY A 1010 26.16 5.91 13.51
C GLY A 1010 27.25 6.59 12.66
N TYR A 1011 27.26 6.39 11.33
CA TYR A 1011 28.22 7.01 10.41
C TYR A 1011 27.61 8.15 9.57
N ILE A 1012 26.28 8.27 9.59
CA ILE A 1012 25.53 9.23 8.78
C ILE A 1012 25.77 10.66 9.27
N ALA A 1013 26.06 11.58 8.35
CA ALA A 1013 26.14 13.01 8.66
C ALA A 1013 24.76 13.56 9.10
N PRO A 1014 24.70 14.52 10.04
CA PRO A 1014 23.44 15.05 10.56
C PRO A 1014 22.45 15.49 9.48
N GLU A 1015 22.91 16.23 8.46
CA GLU A 1015 22.08 16.74 7.35
C GLU A 1015 21.59 15.64 6.41
N TYR A 1016 22.31 14.52 6.35
CA TYR A 1016 21.90 13.35 5.59
C TYR A 1016 20.80 12.62 6.38
N GLY A 1017 20.98 12.43 7.69
CA GLY A 1017 20.03 11.74 8.56
C GLY A 1017 18.72 12.49 8.81
N SER A 1018 18.73 13.83 8.86
CA SER A 1018 17.53 14.64 9.12
C SER A 1018 16.79 15.08 7.86
N ASP A 1019 17.53 15.54 6.85
CA ASP A 1019 16.96 16.26 5.69
C ASP A 1019 17.08 15.45 4.38
N GLY A 1020 17.71 14.28 4.43
CA GLY A 1020 17.96 13.43 3.26
C GLY A 1020 18.95 14.05 2.27
N ILE A 1021 19.77 15.01 2.71
CA ILE A 1021 20.68 15.78 1.86
C ILE A 1021 22.02 15.03 1.71
N VAL A 1022 22.36 14.69 0.48
CA VAL A 1022 23.61 14.03 0.08
C VAL A 1022 24.60 15.07 -0.43
N SER A 1023 25.81 15.08 0.13
CA SER A 1023 26.91 15.96 -0.27
C SER A 1023 28.27 15.30 -0.07
N ALA A 1024 29.30 15.80 -0.74
CA ALA A 1024 30.69 15.38 -0.51
C ALA A 1024 31.14 15.61 0.95
N SER A 1025 30.65 16.67 1.60
CA SER A 1025 30.87 16.93 3.03
C SER A 1025 30.23 15.87 3.93
N GLY A 1026 29.20 15.16 3.45
CA GLY A 1026 28.61 14.01 4.15
C GLY A 1026 29.57 12.83 4.23
N ASP A 1027 30.25 12.47 3.13
CA ASP A 1027 31.29 11.43 3.13
C ASP A 1027 32.48 11.80 4.03
N VAL A 1028 32.85 13.09 4.09
CA VAL A 1028 33.91 13.57 5.01
C VAL A 1028 33.54 13.29 6.46
N TYR A 1029 32.27 13.51 6.84
CA TYR A 1029 31.79 13.22 8.18
C TYR A 1029 31.89 11.71 8.48
N SER A 1030 31.36 10.85 7.60
CA SER A 1030 31.43 9.39 7.76
C SER A 1030 32.88 8.89 7.86
N TYR A 1031 33.78 9.46 7.04
CA TYR A 1031 35.21 9.18 7.12
C TYR A 1031 35.80 9.56 8.49
N GLY A 1032 35.42 10.70 9.05
CA GLY A 1032 35.87 11.16 10.36
C GLY A 1032 35.40 10.27 11.52
N ILE A 1033 34.15 9.78 11.46
CA ILE A 1033 33.64 8.78 12.43
C ILE A 1033 34.45 7.48 12.33
N MET A 1034 34.67 6.98 11.11
CA MET A 1034 35.47 5.78 10.89
C MET A 1034 36.93 5.93 11.36
N LEU A 1035 37.55 7.10 11.15
CA LEU A 1035 38.89 7.42 11.65
C LEU A 1035 38.97 7.32 13.18
N MET A 1036 37.96 7.85 13.87
CA MET A 1036 37.84 7.79 15.32
C MET A 1036 37.59 6.38 15.84
N GLU A 1037 36.72 5.60 15.18
CA GLU A 1037 36.50 4.18 15.48
C GLU A 1037 37.78 3.37 15.31
N VAL A 1038 38.53 3.59 14.23
CA VAL A 1038 39.79 2.87 13.97
C VAL A 1038 40.83 3.12 15.06
N LEU A 1039 40.85 4.28 15.72
CA LEU A 1039 41.79 4.55 16.82
C LEU A 1039 41.32 4.00 18.16
N THR A 1040 40.02 3.96 18.40
CA THR A 1040 39.43 3.62 19.70
C THR A 1040 38.97 2.16 19.79
N LYS A 1041 38.79 1.48 18.65
CA LYS A 1041 38.17 0.15 18.55
C LYS A 1041 36.77 0.11 19.20
N ARG A 1042 36.06 1.24 19.13
CA ARG A 1042 34.69 1.41 19.65
C ARG A 1042 33.74 1.73 18.50
N ARG A 1043 32.66 0.96 18.37
CA ARG A 1043 31.65 1.24 17.34
C ARG A 1043 30.90 2.52 17.71
N PRO A 1044 30.47 3.33 16.73
CA PRO A 1044 29.62 4.48 17.02
C PRO A 1044 28.26 4.12 17.64
N THR A 1045 27.88 2.83 17.57
CA THR A 1045 26.67 2.25 18.16
C THR A 1045 26.95 1.41 19.41
N ASP A 1046 28.15 1.49 20.00
CA ASP A 1046 28.46 0.74 21.22
C ASP A 1046 27.53 1.17 22.37
N GLU A 1047 26.90 0.20 23.04
CA GLU A 1047 25.91 0.45 24.10
C GLU A 1047 26.47 1.31 25.24
N GLU A 1048 27.75 1.15 25.59
CA GLU A 1048 28.41 1.97 26.63
C GLU A 1048 28.48 3.46 26.26
N ILE A 1049 28.63 3.78 24.97
CA ILE A 1049 28.64 5.17 24.47
C ILE A 1049 27.22 5.71 24.38
N CYS A 1050 26.28 4.89 23.88
CA CYS A 1050 24.88 5.27 23.71
C CYS A 1050 24.12 5.42 25.04
N ASN A 1051 24.45 4.63 26.06
CA ASN A 1051 23.80 4.67 27.38
C ASN A 1051 24.02 6.00 28.12
N GLU A 1052 25.06 6.76 27.77
CA GLU A 1052 25.32 8.10 28.31
C GLU A 1052 24.69 9.23 27.47
N ASN A 1053 23.85 8.91 26.47
CA ASN A 1053 23.32 9.84 25.46
C ASN A 1053 24.43 10.60 24.69
N LEU A 1054 25.60 9.99 24.55
CA LEU A 1054 26.70 10.53 23.76
C LEU A 1054 26.75 9.85 22.40
N ASP A 1055 27.18 10.59 21.38
CA ASP A 1055 27.67 10.02 20.13
C ASP A 1055 29.19 9.83 20.23
N LEU A 1056 29.77 8.97 19.38
CA LEU A 1056 31.21 8.66 19.41
C LEU A 1056 32.08 9.92 19.42
N ARG A 1057 31.67 10.94 18.65
CA ARG A 1057 32.34 12.24 18.59
C ARG A 1057 32.31 12.96 19.95
N LYS A 1058 31.15 13.06 20.60
CA LYS A 1058 31.00 13.69 21.92
C LYS A 1058 31.79 12.92 22.98
N TRP A 1059 31.74 11.59 22.96
CA TRP A 1059 32.48 10.73 23.89
C TRP A 1059 33.99 10.93 23.77
N ILE A 1060 34.53 10.95 22.55
CA ILE A 1060 35.94 11.26 22.30
C ILE A 1060 36.26 12.70 22.70
N THR A 1061 35.41 13.69 22.36
CA THR A 1061 35.67 15.10 22.70
C THR A 1061 35.78 15.31 24.21
N GLN A 1062 34.91 14.67 24.99
CA GLN A 1062 34.94 14.74 26.45
C GLN A 1062 36.18 14.05 27.03
N SER A 1063 36.53 12.86 26.52
CA SER A 1063 37.68 12.09 26.98
C SER A 1063 39.02 12.66 26.55
N PHE A 1064 39.06 13.31 25.38
CA PHE A 1064 40.24 13.99 24.83
C PHE A 1064 40.67 15.20 25.68
N SER A 1065 39.75 15.79 26.45
CA SER A 1065 40.07 16.84 27.43
C SER A 1065 40.72 16.32 28.72
N GLY A 1066 40.72 15.00 28.94
CA GLY A 1066 41.34 14.28 30.07
C GLY A 1066 42.63 13.55 29.66
N SER A 1067 42.71 12.23 29.91
CA SER A 1067 43.82 11.38 29.46
C SER A 1067 43.46 10.72 28.13
N MET A 1068 43.95 11.30 27.02
CA MET A 1068 43.70 10.81 25.66
C MET A 1068 43.99 9.30 25.49
N MET A 1069 44.99 8.77 26.20
CA MET A 1069 45.40 7.36 26.07
C MET A 1069 44.38 6.39 26.67
N ASP A 1070 43.43 6.85 27.47
CA ASP A 1070 42.45 5.99 28.16
C ASP A 1070 41.34 5.48 27.22
N VAL A 1071 41.13 6.16 26.08
CA VAL A 1071 40.09 5.81 25.08
C VAL A 1071 40.65 5.17 23.83
N VAL A 1072 41.97 5.09 23.74
CA VAL A 1072 42.69 4.57 22.57
C VAL A 1072 42.85 3.05 22.69
N ASP A 1073 42.75 2.34 21.58
CA ASP A 1073 42.89 0.89 21.57
C ASP A 1073 44.26 0.43 22.08
N ALA A 1074 44.25 -0.43 23.10
CA ALA A 1074 45.45 -0.99 23.71
C ALA A 1074 46.29 -1.81 22.71
N ASN A 1075 45.67 -2.34 21.65
CA ASN A 1075 46.33 -3.16 20.63
C ASN A 1075 47.02 -2.34 19.51
N LEU A 1076 47.12 -1.01 19.63
CA LEU A 1076 47.87 -0.17 18.69
C LEU A 1076 49.39 -0.39 18.73
N PHE A 1077 49.88 -0.89 19.86
CA PHE A 1077 51.30 -1.16 20.10
C PHE A 1077 51.47 -2.67 20.29
N SER A 1078 52.47 -3.26 19.64
CA SER A 1078 52.85 -4.65 19.89
C SER A 1078 53.41 -4.83 21.31
N GLU A 1079 53.37 -6.04 21.87
CA GLU A 1079 53.89 -6.32 23.23
C GLU A 1079 55.38 -5.95 23.40
N GLU A 1080 56.11 -5.75 22.29
CA GLU A 1080 57.53 -5.38 22.25
C GLU A 1080 57.76 -3.87 21.97
N GLU A 1081 56.74 -3.08 21.58
CA GLU A 1081 56.86 -1.66 21.25
C GLU A 1081 56.57 -0.75 22.47
N GLN A 1082 57.54 0.09 22.85
CA GLN A 1082 57.33 1.13 23.86
C GLN A 1082 56.56 2.32 23.26
N ILE A 1083 55.55 2.82 23.97
CA ILE A 1083 54.81 4.04 23.59
C ILE A 1083 55.77 5.24 23.57
N THR A 1084 56.15 5.69 22.38
CA THR A 1084 57.05 6.84 22.18
C THR A 1084 56.32 8.18 22.21
N SER A 1085 57.05 9.29 22.31
CA SER A 1085 56.49 10.65 22.16
C SER A 1085 55.82 10.86 20.80
N GLU A 1086 56.41 10.28 19.76
CA GLU A 1086 55.99 10.39 18.36
C GLU A 1086 54.66 9.66 18.15
N SER A 1087 54.49 8.49 18.77
CA SER A 1087 53.25 7.73 18.74
C SER A 1087 52.07 8.50 19.34
N LYS A 1088 52.30 9.20 20.46
CA LYS A 1088 51.27 10.06 21.09
C LYS A 1088 50.90 11.25 20.22
N ILE A 1089 51.90 11.89 19.57
CA ILE A 1089 51.67 13.01 18.64
C ILE A 1089 50.87 12.53 17.42
N CYS A 1090 51.17 11.34 16.90
CA CYS A 1090 50.46 10.73 15.78
C CYS A 1090 48.98 10.52 16.12
N ILE A 1091 48.68 9.85 17.24
CA ILE A 1091 47.30 9.59 17.69
C ILE A 1091 46.54 10.90 17.92
N ALA A 1092 47.14 11.87 18.60
CA ALA A 1092 46.51 13.18 18.84
C ALA A 1092 46.17 13.90 17.53
N SER A 1093 47.08 13.86 16.55
CA SER A 1093 46.89 14.49 15.24
C SER A 1093 45.78 13.83 14.43
N MET A 1094 45.62 12.50 14.54
CA MET A 1094 44.53 11.78 13.87
C MET A 1094 43.17 12.01 14.54
N ILE A 1095 43.10 12.10 15.87
CA ILE A 1095 41.86 12.46 16.58
C ILE A 1095 41.42 13.87 16.21
N GLU A 1096 42.34 14.85 16.22
CA GLU A 1096 42.05 16.22 15.80
C GLU A 1096 41.52 16.27 14.37
N LEU A 1097 42.12 15.49 13.46
CA LEU A 1097 41.65 15.35 12.09
C LEU A 1097 40.22 14.77 12.03
N GLY A 1098 39.91 13.74 12.82
CA GLY A 1098 38.56 13.17 12.91
C GLY A 1098 37.52 14.16 13.42
N LEU A 1099 37.87 15.00 14.40
CA LEU A 1099 37.02 16.06 14.91
C LEU A 1099 36.76 17.18 13.89
N ASP A 1100 37.77 17.53 13.08
CA ASP A 1100 37.63 18.49 11.98
C ASP A 1100 36.75 17.96 10.85
N CYS A 1101 36.81 16.66 10.55
CA CYS A 1101 35.95 15.98 9.59
C CYS A 1101 34.48 15.92 10.06
N THR A 1102 34.24 15.85 11.38
CA THR A 1102 32.91 15.62 11.96
C THR A 1102 32.26 16.87 12.56
N LYS A 1103 32.61 18.07 12.06
CA LYS A 1103 31.92 19.31 12.44
C LYS A 1103 30.44 19.26 12.06
N GLU A 1104 29.58 19.82 12.90
CA GLU A 1104 28.11 19.84 12.69
C GLU A 1104 27.73 20.42 11.33
N MET A 1105 28.22 21.62 11.02
CA MET A 1105 27.90 22.32 9.76
C MET A 1105 28.75 21.79 8.58
N PRO A 1106 28.13 21.38 7.44
CA PRO A 1106 28.83 20.82 6.29
C PRO A 1106 29.90 21.74 5.68
N GLU A 1107 29.67 23.06 5.70
CA GLU A 1107 30.58 24.08 5.15
C GLU A 1107 31.81 24.31 6.04
N SER A 1108 31.75 23.87 7.30
CA SER A 1108 32.84 24.00 8.26
C SER A 1108 33.77 22.78 8.27
N ARG A 1109 33.38 21.68 7.62
CA ARG A 1109 34.18 20.46 7.48
C ARG A 1109 35.31 20.69 6.49
N ILE A 1110 36.45 20.10 6.76
CA ILE A 1110 37.59 20.13 5.84
C ILE A 1110 37.30 19.29 4.57
N THR A 1111 38.03 19.52 3.48
CA THR A 1111 37.84 18.71 2.26
C THR A 1111 38.64 17.42 2.33
N MET A 1112 38.27 16.38 1.57
CA MET A 1112 39.08 15.16 1.49
C MET A 1112 40.51 15.40 0.96
N LYS A 1113 40.73 16.47 0.19
CA LYS A 1113 42.07 16.90 -0.24
C LYS A 1113 42.92 17.39 0.94
N ASP A 1114 42.30 18.12 1.87
CA ASP A 1114 42.94 18.54 3.12
C ASP A 1114 43.22 17.35 4.03
N VAL A 1115 42.28 16.39 4.12
CA VAL A 1115 42.43 15.14 4.87
C VAL A 1115 43.63 14.34 4.38
N VAL A 1116 43.73 14.09 3.08
CA VAL A 1116 44.88 13.38 2.47
C VAL A 1116 46.20 14.12 2.73
N THR A 1117 46.19 15.46 2.65
CA THR A 1117 47.40 16.28 2.92
C THR A 1117 47.85 16.14 4.38
N ARG A 1118 46.91 16.20 5.34
CA ARG A 1118 47.20 16.05 6.76
C ARG A 1118 47.66 14.63 7.11
N LEU A 1119 47.02 13.60 6.58
CA LEU A 1119 47.43 12.21 6.82
C LEU A 1119 48.78 11.88 6.23
N ASN A 1120 49.12 12.38 5.04
CA ASN A 1120 50.48 12.24 4.50
C ASN A 1120 51.53 12.89 5.41
N LYS A 1121 51.22 14.07 5.97
CA LYS A 1121 52.11 14.73 6.93
C LYS A 1121 52.26 13.90 8.21
N ILE A 1122 51.16 13.37 8.75
CA ILE A 1122 51.17 12.49 9.94
C ILE A 1122 52.00 11.23 9.65
N ASN A 1123 51.79 10.59 8.51
CA ASN A 1123 52.50 9.36 8.12
C ASN A 1123 54.00 9.60 7.92
N ASN A 1124 54.39 10.67 7.23
CA ASN A 1124 55.81 11.00 7.02
C ASN A 1124 56.51 11.37 8.34
N THR A 1125 55.83 12.11 9.23
CA THR A 1125 56.38 12.45 10.55
C THR A 1125 56.59 11.20 11.42
N PHE A 1126 55.78 10.16 11.21
CA PHE A 1126 55.89 8.88 11.90
C PHE A 1126 56.96 7.96 11.28
N LEU A 1127 57.23 8.05 9.97
CA LEU A 1127 58.20 7.23 9.23
C LEU A 1127 59.64 7.79 9.16
N GLU A 1128 59.83 9.09 9.38
CA GLU A 1128 61.14 9.76 9.36
C GLU A 1128 61.95 9.60 10.67
N THR A 1129 61.45 8.79 11.61
CA THR A 1129 62.06 8.46 12.91
C THR A 1129 62.03 6.97 13.15
#